data_AF-A0AAU7KF60-F1
#
_entry.id   AF-A0AAU7KF60-F1
#
_cell.length_a   1.000
_cell.length_b   1.000
_cell.length_c   1.000
_cell.angle_alpha   90.00
_cell.angle_beta   90.00
_cell.angle_gamma   90.00
#
_symmetry.space_group_name_H-M   'P 1'
#
loop_
_entity.id
_entity.type
_entity.pdbx_description
1 polymer ?
#
loop_
_entity_poly.entity_id
_entity_poly.type
_entity_poly.pdbx_seq_one_letter_code
_entity_poly.pdbx_strand_id
1 'polypeptide(L)'
;MRTELRSFRDRVSVLVERVSNDIPELTVHDVTHLDALWETASLLVGRSYPLNPLEGFILGGAILLHDAALCFEAYEGGLSGIRETLEWKDSYAAVSDGEDNEDARKHSADFQAIRLLHAGQASQLCSRSWKNNGAPEHFLISDEHLRAHVGELIGQIAASHHWSIEEVQSLLPRFVNSPSEFPSEWRVCPQKIACILRCADAAHIDGRRSPDFLYVLLNRNGVSLDHWKAQNWIGRPSTDPTEPGHLLITSTRSFNESDFEAWWVAYDAARLIDREIRASNALLSELSVHEVPPFACKGVSGVDSPRLMSTYLRVSGWQPCNAELHVGNVEGLVRQLGGEQLYGNTDQLWVALRELIQNARDAIAARRVLQRDYVGSVTVRLKSGEHYELEVEDDGLGMSERVSTSVLLDFGSSFWSTELVRSEFPGLRASTYKPVGKFGIGFYSVFMVAEAVSVVSRRWDCGLDDCRELKFKNQLSLRPLMCSGKVPGFTTSTRVTLMLKDGVISEEMKFKVRASVAGAQEFFVPLGAILQRLVAGLDVPVSLEQGDGAKILLHSGTPAEEDADDWLRKISFSEFMNVGESAEKFNAHVARIRAIHVGDVQIGLAALSLMHADRGFLSLFTVGGLAAYPRASGHGSFVGYIDSPPLTAKRNQVALKDHPNRQEILHWAVEQLDLIRTQGLDPLDACFLPHALSEFGVDPRYDGMILLAFDDGRHEIVKINEIQTVLRTNPLAFLTSDLPDHVDPNNEVRSVPGHALYRPVKNSSFNTLRFENSVPAHENSLVYLLHNTLVVAGIVPKWGVIDDVGKNMFGQKLNARTLSI
;
A
#
# COMPACT_ATOMS: atom_id res chain seq x y z
N MET A 1 -51.14 -10.74 11.43
CA MET A 1 -49.96 -9.97 11.91
C MET A 1 -49.48 -10.38 13.32
N ARG A 2 -50.19 -10.12 14.44
CA ARG A 2 -49.65 -10.47 15.79
C ARG A 2 -49.35 -11.96 15.96
N THR A 3 -50.23 -12.84 15.53
CA THR A 3 -50.02 -14.30 15.56
C THR A 3 -48.81 -14.69 14.70
N GLU A 4 -48.70 -14.10 13.51
CA GLU A 4 -47.58 -14.35 12.60
C GLU A 4 -46.25 -13.88 13.18
N LEU A 5 -46.20 -12.69 13.80
CA LEU A 5 -44.98 -12.18 14.43
C LEU A 5 -44.48 -13.08 15.56
N ARG A 6 -45.39 -13.70 16.33
CA ARG A 6 -45.02 -14.70 17.35
C ARG A 6 -44.45 -15.96 16.71
N SER A 7 -45.13 -16.50 15.68
CA SER A 7 -44.60 -17.66 14.95
C SER A 7 -43.25 -17.36 14.28
N PHE A 8 -43.05 -16.14 13.79
CA PHE A 8 -41.79 -15.69 13.22
C PHE A 8 -40.70 -15.64 14.28
N ARG A 9 -40.98 -15.04 15.45
CA ARG A 9 -40.08 -15.02 16.61
C ARG A 9 -39.65 -16.43 17.04
N ASP A 10 -40.60 -17.37 17.14
CA ASP A 10 -40.31 -18.75 17.56
C ASP A 10 -39.41 -19.51 16.57
N ARG A 11 -39.44 -19.15 15.28
CA ARG A 11 -38.53 -19.72 14.27
C ARG A 11 -37.16 -19.06 14.30
N VAL A 12 -37.13 -17.75 14.47
CA VAL A 12 -35.88 -16.99 14.57
C VAL A 12 -35.11 -17.35 15.84
N SER A 13 -35.78 -17.61 16.96
CA SER A 13 -35.10 -17.99 18.22
C SER A 13 -34.19 -19.21 18.03
N VAL A 14 -34.62 -20.18 17.20
CA VAL A 14 -33.82 -21.37 16.87
C VAL A 14 -32.54 -21.02 16.10
N LEU A 15 -32.54 -19.96 15.29
CA LEU A 15 -31.35 -19.49 14.58
C LEU A 15 -30.42 -18.73 15.53
N VAL A 16 -30.95 -17.75 16.26
CA VAL A 16 -30.10 -16.90 17.11
C VAL A 16 -29.51 -17.61 18.32
N GLU A 17 -30.13 -18.70 18.80
CA GLU A 17 -29.54 -19.57 19.81
C GLU A 17 -28.22 -20.23 19.35
N ARG A 18 -28.04 -20.43 18.03
CA ARG A 18 -26.80 -21.00 17.48
C ARG A 18 -25.62 -20.04 17.49
N VAL A 19 -25.85 -18.73 17.51
CA VAL A 19 -24.79 -17.70 17.50
C VAL A 19 -23.79 -17.93 18.62
N SER A 20 -24.26 -18.32 19.81
CA SER A 20 -23.39 -18.60 20.98
C SER A 20 -22.45 -19.80 20.80
N ASN A 21 -22.83 -20.76 19.94
CA ASN A 21 -22.01 -21.93 19.61
C ASN A 21 -21.07 -21.63 18.42
N ASP A 22 -21.59 -20.96 17.39
CA ASP A 22 -20.86 -20.67 16.16
C ASP A 22 -19.80 -19.57 16.37
N ILE A 23 -20.12 -18.58 17.21
CA ILE A 23 -19.29 -17.40 17.48
C ILE A 23 -19.24 -17.15 18.99
N PRO A 24 -18.48 -17.96 19.75
CA PRO A 24 -18.41 -17.85 21.20
C PRO A 24 -17.80 -16.54 21.71
N GLU A 25 -17.09 -15.78 20.86
CA GLU A 25 -16.44 -14.50 21.19
C GLU A 25 -17.42 -13.35 21.40
N LEU A 26 -18.60 -13.42 20.79
CA LEU A 26 -19.63 -12.39 20.92
C LEU A 26 -20.29 -12.42 22.29
N THR A 27 -20.86 -11.30 22.70
CA THR A 27 -21.75 -11.24 23.87
C THR A 27 -23.07 -11.96 23.58
N VAL A 28 -24.05 -11.94 24.48
CA VAL A 28 -25.33 -12.63 24.24
C VAL A 28 -26.06 -11.98 23.05
N HIS A 29 -26.36 -12.79 22.02
CA HIS A 29 -27.12 -12.41 20.82
C HIS A 29 -28.36 -13.31 20.60
N ASP A 30 -28.90 -13.88 21.68
CA ASP A 30 -30.08 -14.74 21.61
C ASP A 30 -31.40 -13.94 21.59
N VAL A 31 -32.53 -14.65 21.66
CA VAL A 31 -33.86 -14.02 21.63
C VAL A 31 -34.09 -12.99 22.76
N THR A 32 -33.38 -13.11 23.89
CA THR A 32 -33.51 -12.16 25.00
C THR A 32 -32.97 -10.77 24.63
N HIS A 33 -31.92 -10.72 23.79
CA HIS A 33 -31.44 -9.48 23.21
C HIS A 33 -32.49 -8.85 22.30
N LEU A 34 -33.06 -9.64 21.39
CA LEU A 34 -34.06 -9.16 20.42
C LEU A 34 -35.30 -8.60 21.13
N ASP A 35 -35.76 -9.27 22.19
CA ASP A 35 -36.88 -8.79 23.00
C ASP A 35 -36.56 -7.49 23.73
N ALA A 36 -35.33 -7.34 24.25
CA ALA A 36 -34.90 -6.14 24.96
C ALA A 36 -34.86 -4.90 24.04
N LEU A 37 -34.69 -5.07 22.73
CA LEU A 37 -34.70 -3.95 21.77
C LEU A 37 -36.03 -3.20 21.76
N TRP A 38 -37.16 -3.85 22.07
CA TRP A 38 -38.44 -3.16 22.22
C TRP A 38 -38.44 -2.18 23.40
N GLU A 39 -37.79 -2.57 24.50
CA GLU A 39 -37.67 -1.72 25.69
C GLU A 39 -36.76 -0.54 25.41
N THR A 40 -35.62 -0.78 24.75
CA THR A 40 -34.64 0.26 24.38
C THR A 40 -35.23 1.22 23.34
N ALA A 41 -35.91 0.70 22.32
CA ALA A 41 -36.63 1.52 21.34
C ALA A 41 -37.65 2.42 22.05
N SER A 42 -38.49 1.85 22.94
CA SER A 42 -39.48 2.63 23.69
C SER A 42 -38.88 3.72 24.58
N LEU A 43 -37.67 3.50 25.12
CA LEU A 43 -36.94 4.49 25.90
C LEU A 43 -36.49 5.67 25.02
N LEU A 44 -35.95 5.37 23.84
CA LEU A 44 -35.37 6.36 22.92
C LEU A 44 -36.45 7.21 22.24
N VAL A 45 -37.48 6.56 21.69
CA VAL A 45 -38.53 7.24 20.90
C VAL A 45 -39.59 7.88 21.80
N GLY A 46 -39.78 7.36 23.02
CA GLY A 46 -40.81 7.78 23.96
C GLY A 46 -42.11 6.96 23.83
N ARG A 47 -42.86 6.84 24.94
CA ARG A 47 -44.03 5.94 25.05
C ARG A 47 -45.19 6.25 24.09
N SER A 48 -45.26 7.47 23.58
CA SER A 48 -46.35 7.94 22.72
C SER A 48 -45.93 8.11 21.26
N TYR A 49 -44.80 7.51 20.86
CA TYR A 49 -44.28 7.66 19.51
C TYR A 49 -45.21 7.00 18.47
N PRO A 50 -45.55 7.69 17.36
CA PRO A 50 -46.55 7.21 16.41
C PRO A 50 -46.03 6.01 15.59
N LEU A 51 -46.66 4.85 15.81
CA LEU A 51 -46.40 3.61 15.07
C LEU A 51 -47.72 2.93 14.74
N ASN A 52 -48.01 2.76 13.45
CA ASN A 52 -49.20 2.02 13.03
C ASN A 52 -48.96 0.50 13.11
N PRO A 53 -50.02 -0.34 13.05
CA PRO A 53 -49.88 -1.79 13.19
C PRO A 53 -48.97 -2.47 12.15
N LEU A 54 -48.92 -1.98 10.91
CA LEU A 54 -48.06 -2.53 9.88
C LEU A 54 -46.60 -2.16 10.13
N GLU A 55 -46.32 -0.91 10.50
CA GLU A 55 -44.98 -0.48 10.92
C GLU A 55 -44.50 -1.24 12.15
N GLY A 56 -45.39 -1.52 13.11
CA GLY A 56 -45.08 -2.37 14.27
C GLY A 56 -44.74 -3.81 13.90
N PHE A 57 -45.42 -4.39 12.90
CA PHE A 57 -45.08 -5.71 12.38
C PHE A 57 -43.72 -5.70 11.68
N ILE A 58 -43.45 -4.68 10.86
CA ILE A 58 -42.18 -4.54 10.12
C ILE A 58 -41.01 -4.29 11.07
N LEU A 59 -41.16 -3.38 12.04
CA LEU A 59 -40.15 -3.16 13.08
C LEU A 59 -39.85 -4.45 13.84
N GLY A 60 -40.89 -5.20 14.22
CA GLY A 60 -40.72 -6.48 14.89
C GLY A 60 -39.99 -7.50 14.04
N GLY A 61 -40.31 -7.61 12.76
CA GLY A 61 -39.59 -8.47 11.84
C GLY A 61 -38.13 -8.06 11.66
N ALA A 62 -37.85 -6.75 11.58
CA ALA A 62 -36.51 -6.24 11.38
C ALA A 62 -35.62 -6.45 12.62
N ILE A 63 -36.18 -6.22 13.82
CA ILE A 63 -35.55 -6.58 15.10
C ILE A 63 -35.20 -8.07 15.12
N LEU A 64 -36.11 -8.94 14.67
CA LEU A 64 -35.85 -10.37 14.66
C LEU A 64 -34.72 -10.77 13.70
N LEU A 65 -34.52 -10.05 12.58
CA LEU A 65 -33.59 -10.48 11.54
C LEU A 65 -32.20 -9.85 11.59
N HIS A 66 -32.02 -8.66 12.18
CA HIS A 66 -30.75 -7.90 12.03
C HIS A 66 -29.50 -8.73 12.36
N ASP A 67 -29.56 -9.49 13.45
CA ASP A 67 -28.49 -10.39 13.92
C ASP A 67 -28.74 -11.88 13.59
N ALA A 68 -29.89 -12.24 13.02
CA ALA A 68 -30.23 -13.64 12.75
C ALA A 68 -29.28 -14.33 11.75
N ALA A 69 -28.52 -13.53 10.99
CA ALA A 69 -27.50 -14.00 10.07
C ALA A 69 -26.11 -14.20 10.72
N LEU A 70 -25.95 -14.02 12.05
CA LEU A 70 -24.71 -14.35 12.78
C LEU A 70 -24.55 -15.84 13.10
N CYS A 71 -25.29 -16.72 12.42
CA CYS A 71 -25.15 -18.17 12.53
C CYS A 71 -24.86 -18.78 11.15
N PHE A 72 -24.17 -19.92 11.13
CA PHE A 72 -23.75 -20.53 9.86
C PHE A 72 -24.94 -21.02 9.02
N GLU A 73 -26.03 -21.46 9.65
CA GLU A 73 -27.22 -21.98 8.97
C GLU A 73 -28.06 -20.91 8.23
N ALA A 74 -27.77 -19.64 8.49
CA ALA A 74 -28.31 -18.53 7.71
C ALA A 74 -27.77 -18.52 6.27
N TYR A 75 -26.65 -19.21 5.99
CA TYR A 75 -25.96 -19.23 4.71
C TYR A 75 -26.20 -20.53 3.95
N GLU A 76 -26.24 -20.46 2.63
CA GLU A 76 -26.31 -21.67 1.80
C GLU A 76 -25.02 -22.47 1.96
N GLY A 77 -25.11 -23.78 2.17
CA GLY A 77 -23.93 -24.62 2.46
C GLY A 77 -23.30 -24.41 3.84
N GLY A 78 -23.90 -23.63 4.74
CA GLY A 78 -23.41 -23.45 6.11
C GLY A 78 -22.00 -22.85 6.18
N LEU A 79 -21.18 -23.36 7.10
CA LEU A 79 -19.79 -22.93 7.27
C LEU A 79 -18.95 -23.11 6.00
N SER A 80 -19.14 -24.22 5.26
CA SER A 80 -18.44 -24.42 3.98
C SER A 80 -18.79 -23.34 2.96
N GLY A 81 -20.06 -22.94 2.88
CA GLY A 81 -20.50 -21.87 1.99
C GLY A 81 -19.88 -20.52 2.34
N ILE A 82 -19.77 -20.20 3.64
CA ILE A 82 -19.08 -18.97 4.08
C ILE A 82 -17.61 -19.00 3.69
N ARG A 83 -16.91 -20.13 3.87
CA ARG A 83 -15.49 -20.27 3.53
C ARG A 83 -15.20 -20.15 2.04
N GLU A 84 -16.20 -20.33 1.18
CA GLU A 84 -16.07 -20.13 -0.27
C GLU A 84 -16.18 -18.65 -0.69
N THR A 85 -16.72 -17.79 0.17
CA THR A 85 -16.90 -16.34 -0.10
C THR A 85 -15.58 -15.58 -0.24
N LEU A 86 -15.64 -14.40 -0.87
CA LEU A 86 -14.46 -13.54 -1.02
C LEU A 86 -14.08 -12.89 0.31
N GLU A 87 -15.09 -12.53 1.11
CA GLU A 87 -14.97 -11.92 2.44
C GLU A 87 -14.19 -12.83 3.39
N TRP A 88 -14.45 -14.14 3.34
CA TRP A 88 -13.69 -15.11 4.11
C TRP A 88 -12.25 -15.24 3.63
N LYS A 89 -12.03 -15.36 2.32
CA LYS A 89 -10.68 -15.47 1.75
C LYS A 89 -9.83 -14.24 2.09
N ASP A 90 -10.41 -13.05 2.00
CA ASP A 90 -9.75 -11.79 2.37
C ASP A 90 -9.47 -11.67 3.87
N SER A 91 -10.37 -12.21 4.70
CA SER A 91 -10.18 -12.27 6.15
C SER A 91 -9.04 -13.23 6.51
N TYR A 92 -9.03 -14.41 5.90
CA TYR A 92 -8.00 -15.42 6.07
C TYR A 92 -6.61 -14.94 5.62
N ALA A 93 -6.54 -14.24 4.48
CA ALA A 93 -5.29 -13.68 3.95
C ALA A 93 -4.69 -12.57 4.84
N ALA A 94 -5.51 -11.89 5.63
CA ALA A 94 -5.10 -10.77 6.47
C ALA A 94 -4.68 -11.18 7.88
N VAL A 95 -5.14 -12.32 8.39
CA VAL A 95 -4.58 -12.88 9.62
C VAL A 95 -3.12 -13.23 9.34
N SER A 96 -2.21 -12.58 10.07
CA SER A 96 -0.76 -12.70 9.87
C SER A 96 -0.30 -14.16 10.02
N ASP A 97 0.78 -14.53 9.33
CA ASP A 97 1.45 -15.84 9.49
C ASP A 97 2.06 -16.06 10.90
N GLY A 98 1.85 -15.13 11.85
CA GLY A 98 2.30 -15.23 13.24
C GLY A 98 1.44 -16.12 14.15
N GLU A 99 0.29 -16.61 13.69
CA GLU A 99 -0.45 -17.67 14.39
C GLU A 99 0.00 -19.04 13.86
N ASP A 100 0.81 -19.76 14.65
CA ASP A 100 1.32 -21.11 14.32
C ASP A 100 0.21 -22.18 14.18
N ASN A 101 -1.07 -21.83 14.39
CA ASN A 101 -2.20 -22.75 14.34
C ASN A 101 -3.20 -22.39 13.22
N GLU A 102 -3.24 -23.21 12.18
CA GLU A 102 -4.14 -23.05 11.02
C GLU A 102 -5.62 -23.04 11.42
N ASP A 103 -6.03 -23.79 12.44
CA ASP A 103 -7.43 -23.82 12.89
C ASP A 103 -7.83 -22.53 13.60
N ALA A 104 -6.91 -21.93 14.36
CA ALA A 104 -7.14 -20.62 14.99
C ALA A 104 -7.28 -19.52 13.92
N ARG A 105 -6.44 -19.57 12.88
CA ARG A 105 -6.52 -18.66 11.74
C ARG A 105 -7.85 -18.78 10.99
N LYS A 106 -8.31 -20.01 10.73
CA LYS A 106 -9.61 -20.27 10.10
C LYS A 106 -10.76 -19.76 10.95
N HIS A 107 -10.73 -20.03 12.26
CA HIS A 107 -11.77 -19.57 13.19
C HIS A 107 -11.84 -18.03 13.26
N SER A 108 -10.68 -17.36 13.31
CA SER A 108 -10.63 -15.90 13.23
C SER A 108 -11.16 -15.37 11.89
N ALA A 109 -10.89 -16.07 10.78
CA ALA A 109 -11.44 -15.71 9.47
C ALA A 109 -12.96 -15.94 9.38
N ASP A 110 -13.47 -17.04 9.96
CA ASP A 110 -14.90 -17.35 10.04
C ASP A 110 -15.64 -16.22 10.78
N PHE A 111 -15.10 -15.80 11.94
CA PHE A 111 -15.64 -14.70 12.74
C PHE A 111 -15.69 -13.36 11.98
N GLN A 112 -14.61 -13.01 11.28
CA GLN A 112 -14.56 -11.75 10.53
C GLN A 112 -15.49 -11.79 9.30
N ALA A 113 -15.53 -12.92 8.58
CA ALA A 113 -16.35 -13.08 7.40
C ALA A 113 -17.85 -12.96 7.71
N ILE A 114 -18.33 -13.65 8.74
CA ILE A 114 -19.75 -13.60 9.11
C ILE A 114 -20.17 -12.21 9.57
N ARG A 115 -19.28 -11.48 10.28
CA ARG A 115 -19.51 -10.07 10.64
C ARG A 115 -19.57 -9.14 9.43
N LEU A 116 -18.85 -9.42 8.35
CA LEU A 116 -18.97 -8.65 7.10
C LEU A 116 -20.24 -8.99 6.33
N LEU A 117 -20.66 -10.26 6.35
CA LEU A 117 -21.76 -10.77 5.53
C LEU A 117 -23.16 -10.65 6.16
N HIS A 118 -23.28 -10.70 7.48
CA HIS A 118 -24.58 -10.90 8.14
C HIS A 118 -25.62 -9.82 7.82
N ALA A 119 -25.25 -8.54 7.81
CA ALA A 119 -26.20 -7.48 7.48
C ALA A 119 -26.75 -7.64 6.05
N GLY A 120 -25.88 -7.94 5.07
CA GLY A 120 -26.31 -8.25 3.70
C GLY A 120 -27.19 -9.49 3.64
N GLN A 121 -26.83 -10.55 4.37
CA GLN A 121 -27.58 -11.80 4.42
C GLN A 121 -28.96 -11.64 5.09
N ALA A 122 -29.07 -10.78 6.11
CA ALA A 122 -30.33 -10.47 6.78
C ALA A 122 -31.40 -9.96 5.81
N SER A 123 -30.99 -9.25 4.74
CA SER A 123 -31.91 -8.78 3.70
C SER A 123 -32.63 -9.90 2.93
N GLN A 124 -32.03 -11.10 2.89
CA GLN A 124 -32.52 -12.24 2.11
C GLN A 124 -33.21 -13.30 2.97
N LEU A 125 -33.13 -13.21 4.30
CA LEU A 125 -33.66 -14.24 5.20
C LEU A 125 -35.18 -14.42 5.13
N CYS A 126 -35.93 -13.35 4.85
CA CYS A 126 -37.38 -13.43 4.70
C CYS A 126 -37.83 -14.31 3.52
N SER A 127 -37.07 -14.31 2.42
CA SER A 127 -37.41 -15.04 1.18
C SER A 127 -36.79 -16.42 1.11
N ARG A 128 -35.80 -16.71 1.96
CA ARG A 128 -35.13 -18.01 2.04
C ARG A 128 -36.11 -19.11 2.49
N SER A 129 -35.99 -20.27 1.85
CA SER A 129 -36.65 -21.51 2.26
C SER A 129 -35.62 -22.45 2.90
N TRP A 130 -36.01 -23.13 3.97
CA TRP A 130 -35.23 -24.20 4.59
C TRP A 130 -35.87 -25.54 4.21
N LYS A 131 -35.07 -26.42 3.62
CA LYS A 131 -35.49 -27.74 3.15
C LYS A 131 -34.63 -28.81 3.78
N ASN A 132 -35.25 -29.94 4.12
CA ASN A 132 -34.55 -31.17 4.48
C ASN A 132 -35.13 -32.30 3.62
N ASN A 133 -34.34 -33.34 3.32
CA ASN A 133 -34.75 -34.42 2.42
C ASN A 133 -36.11 -35.02 2.81
N GLY A 134 -37.14 -34.74 2.00
CA GLY A 134 -38.51 -35.22 2.19
C GLY A 134 -39.40 -34.41 3.14
N ALA A 135 -38.91 -33.33 3.75
CA ALA A 135 -39.70 -32.42 4.60
C ALA A 135 -40.34 -31.28 3.79
N PRO A 136 -41.51 -30.75 4.23
CA PRO A 136 -42.09 -29.55 3.62
C PRO A 136 -41.15 -28.34 3.78
N GLU A 137 -41.23 -27.42 2.82
CA GLU A 137 -40.43 -26.19 2.88
C GLU A 137 -40.90 -25.30 4.02
N HIS A 138 -39.94 -24.81 4.81
CA HIS A 138 -40.20 -23.89 5.89
C HIS A 138 -39.62 -22.51 5.57
N PHE A 139 -40.34 -21.46 5.95
CA PHE A 139 -39.92 -20.06 5.83
C PHE A 139 -39.96 -19.41 7.20
N LEU A 140 -39.28 -18.29 7.40
CA LEU A 140 -39.39 -17.57 8.68
C LEU A 140 -40.77 -16.91 8.84
N ILE A 141 -41.30 -16.32 7.76
CA ILE A 141 -42.68 -15.85 7.67
C ILE A 141 -43.49 -16.93 6.94
N SER A 142 -44.43 -17.54 7.65
CA SER A 142 -45.32 -18.61 7.16
C SER A 142 -46.34 -18.08 6.17
N ASP A 143 -46.89 -16.91 6.47
CA ASP A 143 -47.89 -16.24 5.65
C ASP A 143 -47.26 -15.78 4.33
N GLU A 144 -47.66 -16.43 3.23
CA GLU A 144 -47.11 -16.18 1.90
C GLU A 144 -47.38 -14.74 1.42
N HIS A 145 -48.55 -14.18 1.75
CA HIS A 145 -48.93 -12.83 1.35
C HIS A 145 -48.06 -11.79 2.05
N LEU A 146 -47.92 -11.87 3.38
CA LEU A 146 -47.04 -11.00 4.15
C LEU A 146 -45.58 -11.14 3.72
N ARG A 147 -45.11 -12.37 3.51
CA ARG A 147 -43.73 -12.61 3.04
C ARG A 147 -43.47 -11.95 1.69
N ALA A 148 -44.39 -12.11 0.73
CA ALA A 148 -44.24 -11.55 -0.61
C ALA A 148 -44.30 -10.02 -0.63
N HIS A 149 -45.13 -9.39 0.20
CA HIS A 149 -45.36 -7.94 0.15
C HIS A 149 -44.49 -7.11 1.10
N VAL A 150 -44.11 -7.65 2.26
CA VAL A 150 -43.32 -6.89 3.26
C VAL A 150 -42.01 -7.56 3.66
N GLY A 151 -41.76 -8.81 3.24
CA GLY A 151 -40.56 -9.56 3.61
C GLY A 151 -39.27 -8.89 3.15
N GLU A 152 -39.22 -8.41 1.89
CA GLU A 152 -38.05 -7.68 1.36
C GLU A 152 -37.77 -6.40 2.15
N LEU A 153 -38.81 -5.63 2.46
CA LEU A 153 -38.69 -4.38 3.21
C LEU A 153 -38.20 -4.62 4.65
N ILE A 154 -38.71 -5.67 5.31
CA ILE A 154 -38.22 -6.11 6.62
C ILE A 154 -36.73 -6.44 6.56
N GLY A 155 -36.31 -7.19 5.53
CA GLY A 155 -34.92 -7.55 5.31
C GLY A 155 -34.02 -6.34 5.06
N GLN A 156 -34.44 -5.39 4.21
CA GLN A 156 -33.69 -4.17 3.94
C GLN A 156 -33.52 -3.31 5.20
N ILE A 157 -34.58 -3.17 6.01
CA ILE A 157 -34.49 -2.44 7.29
C ILE A 157 -33.56 -3.17 8.26
N ALA A 158 -33.62 -4.51 8.35
CA ALA A 158 -32.70 -5.29 9.17
C ALA A 158 -31.23 -5.11 8.73
N ALA A 159 -30.95 -5.18 7.43
CA ALA A 159 -29.63 -4.93 6.86
C ALA A 159 -29.12 -3.51 7.13
N SER A 160 -30.04 -2.55 7.22
CA SER A 160 -29.70 -1.14 7.40
C SER A 160 -28.99 -0.82 8.71
N HIS A 161 -28.91 -1.74 9.69
CA HIS A 161 -28.14 -1.51 10.91
C HIS A 161 -26.63 -1.33 10.68
N HIS A 162 -26.12 -1.76 9.51
CA HIS A 162 -24.73 -1.58 9.08
C HIS A 162 -24.53 -0.47 8.03
N TRP A 163 -25.59 0.21 7.60
CA TRP A 163 -25.49 1.26 6.58
C TRP A 163 -25.02 2.60 7.18
N SER A 164 -24.59 3.55 6.36
CA SER A 164 -24.50 4.95 6.77
C SER A 164 -25.90 5.59 6.82
N ILE A 165 -26.05 6.72 7.49
CA ILE A 165 -27.34 7.42 7.54
C ILE A 165 -27.75 7.94 6.14
N GLU A 166 -26.78 8.28 5.30
CA GLU A 166 -26.97 8.69 3.91
C GLU A 166 -27.42 7.51 3.02
N GLU A 167 -26.89 6.31 3.27
CA GLU A 167 -27.37 5.07 2.62
C GLU A 167 -28.82 4.77 3.02
N VAL A 168 -29.18 4.92 4.30
CA VAL A 168 -30.58 4.81 4.76
C VAL A 168 -31.49 5.80 4.02
N GLN A 169 -31.04 7.05 3.87
CA GLN A 169 -31.81 8.10 3.20
C GLN A 169 -31.98 7.84 1.69
N SER A 170 -30.95 7.30 1.03
CA SER A 170 -30.92 7.11 -0.42
C SER A 170 -31.52 5.77 -0.88
N LEU A 171 -31.31 4.69 -0.12
CA LEU A 171 -31.75 3.34 -0.49
C LEU A 171 -33.16 3.01 -0.02
N LEU A 172 -33.58 3.48 1.16
CA LEU A 172 -34.94 3.22 1.65
C LEU A 172 -35.92 4.27 1.13
N PRO A 173 -37.09 3.84 0.62
CA PRO A 173 -38.12 4.79 0.20
C PRO A 173 -38.65 5.57 1.40
N ARG A 174 -39.03 6.82 1.16
CA ARG A 174 -39.57 7.71 2.21
C ARG A 174 -40.91 7.20 2.77
N PHE A 175 -41.81 6.77 1.88
CA PHE A 175 -43.11 6.22 2.23
C PHE A 175 -43.51 5.09 1.28
N VAL A 176 -44.16 4.06 1.84
CA VAL A 176 -44.70 2.92 1.11
C VAL A 176 -46.17 2.72 1.50
N ASN A 177 -47.04 2.53 0.52
CA ASN A 177 -48.46 2.27 0.76
C ASN A 177 -48.66 0.90 1.43
N SER A 178 -49.74 0.77 2.20
CA SER A 178 -50.14 -0.53 2.74
C SER A 178 -50.55 -1.50 1.62
N PRO A 179 -50.32 -2.82 1.78
CA PRO A 179 -50.94 -3.83 0.93
C PRO A 179 -52.47 -3.69 0.89
N SER A 180 -53.10 -4.12 -0.22
CA SER A 180 -54.53 -3.89 -0.49
C SER A 180 -55.50 -4.44 0.57
N GLU A 181 -55.05 -5.40 1.36
CA GLU A 181 -55.82 -6.01 2.45
C GLU A 181 -55.86 -5.15 3.73
N PHE A 182 -55.02 -4.12 3.81
CA PHE A 182 -54.87 -3.27 4.98
C PHE A 182 -55.33 -1.83 4.73
N PRO A 183 -55.81 -1.13 5.78
CA PRO A 183 -56.25 0.26 5.64
C PRO A 183 -55.15 1.19 5.12
N SER A 184 -55.53 2.18 4.30
CA SER A 184 -54.58 3.11 3.67
C SER A 184 -53.77 3.95 4.67
N GLU A 185 -54.32 4.17 5.87
CA GLU A 185 -53.66 4.85 6.98
C GLU A 185 -52.48 4.06 7.57
N TRP A 186 -52.33 2.78 7.21
CA TRP A 186 -51.17 1.95 7.61
C TRP A 186 -49.98 2.10 6.66
N ARG A 187 -49.86 3.25 6.00
CA ARG A 187 -48.68 3.65 5.24
C ARG A 187 -47.42 3.53 6.10
N VAL A 188 -46.35 3.00 5.53
CA VAL A 188 -45.10 2.72 6.22
C VAL A 188 -44.09 3.81 5.90
N CYS A 189 -43.34 4.28 6.90
CA CYS A 189 -42.11 5.03 6.70
C CYS A 189 -40.89 4.14 7.03
N PRO A 190 -40.24 3.51 6.04
CA PRO A 190 -39.09 2.63 6.26
C PRO A 190 -37.91 3.32 6.94
N GLN A 191 -37.59 4.55 6.53
CA GLN A 191 -36.52 5.37 7.15
C GLN A 191 -36.77 5.59 8.65
N LYS A 192 -38.03 5.80 9.05
CA LYS A 192 -38.42 5.88 10.47
C LYS A 192 -38.09 4.59 11.21
N ILE A 193 -38.47 3.43 10.66
CA ILE A 193 -38.26 2.13 11.30
C ILE A 193 -36.76 1.81 11.39
N ALA A 194 -35.99 2.10 10.33
CA ALA A 194 -34.55 1.93 10.31
C ALA A 194 -33.86 2.74 11.41
N CYS A 195 -34.18 4.04 11.57
CA CYS A 195 -33.66 4.86 12.67
C CYS A 195 -33.97 4.26 14.05
N ILE A 196 -35.17 3.72 14.25
CA ILE A 196 -35.57 3.11 15.53
C ILE A 196 -34.73 1.88 15.82
N LEU A 197 -34.62 0.96 14.86
CA LEU A 197 -33.83 -0.26 14.99
C LEU A 197 -32.37 0.05 15.30
N ARG A 198 -31.74 0.93 14.50
CA ARG A 198 -30.34 1.31 14.61
C ARG A 198 -29.99 1.90 15.97
N CYS A 199 -30.78 2.86 16.44
CA CYS A 199 -30.53 3.44 17.76
C CYS A 199 -30.83 2.45 18.90
N ALA A 200 -31.86 1.60 18.75
CA ALA A 200 -32.20 0.61 19.78
C ALA A 200 -31.13 -0.46 19.92
N ASP A 201 -30.59 -0.97 18.81
CA ASP A 201 -29.50 -1.94 18.79
C ASP A 201 -28.23 -1.34 19.43
N ALA A 202 -27.79 -0.17 18.94
CA ALA A 202 -26.63 0.52 19.48
C ALA A 202 -26.74 0.78 20.99
N ALA A 203 -27.94 1.10 21.51
CA ALA A 203 -28.16 1.43 22.91
C ALA A 203 -28.34 0.21 23.84
N HIS A 204 -28.44 -1.02 23.32
CA HIS A 204 -28.59 -2.21 24.15
C HIS A 204 -27.22 -2.82 24.54
N ILE A 205 -26.54 -2.12 25.46
CA ILE A 205 -25.15 -2.42 25.90
C ILE A 205 -25.03 -2.84 27.38
N ASP A 206 -26.14 -3.11 28.06
CA ASP A 206 -26.15 -3.42 29.49
C ASP A 206 -25.80 -4.88 29.83
N GLY A 207 -25.68 -5.17 31.14
CA GLY A 207 -25.27 -6.48 31.65
C GLY A 207 -26.15 -7.66 31.24
N ARG A 208 -27.32 -7.46 30.61
CA ARG A 208 -28.08 -8.57 29.99
C ARG A 208 -27.37 -9.15 28.77
N ARG A 209 -26.54 -8.37 28.09
CA ARG A 209 -25.65 -8.88 27.02
C ARG A 209 -24.47 -9.67 27.59
N SER A 210 -24.11 -9.48 28.85
CA SER A 210 -22.99 -10.17 29.50
C SER A 210 -23.37 -10.58 30.93
N PRO A 211 -24.24 -11.60 31.11
CA PRO A 211 -24.73 -11.98 32.43
C PRO A 211 -23.61 -12.45 33.37
N ASP A 212 -23.68 -12.07 34.65
CA ASP A 212 -22.61 -12.30 35.64
C ASP A 212 -22.07 -13.73 35.66
N PHE A 213 -22.96 -14.72 35.70
CA PHE A 213 -22.55 -16.12 35.78
C PHE A 213 -21.94 -16.63 34.47
N LEU A 214 -22.48 -16.21 33.33
CA LEU A 214 -21.97 -16.59 32.02
C LEU A 214 -20.59 -15.96 31.76
N TYR A 215 -20.43 -14.69 32.12
CA TYR A 215 -19.16 -13.97 32.06
C TYR A 215 -18.03 -14.71 32.81
N VAL A 216 -18.32 -15.22 34.01
CA VAL A 216 -17.34 -15.97 34.82
C VAL A 216 -17.03 -17.35 34.21
N LEU A 217 -18.01 -18.03 33.60
CA LEU A 217 -17.83 -19.37 33.05
C LEU A 217 -16.97 -19.42 31.78
N LEU A 218 -17.02 -18.38 30.94
CA LEU A 218 -16.45 -18.42 29.60
C LEU A 218 -14.95 -18.13 29.51
N ASN A 219 -14.30 -17.78 30.63
CA ASN A 219 -12.85 -17.56 30.79
C ASN A 219 -12.15 -16.98 29.53
N ARG A 220 -12.65 -15.84 29.06
CA ARG A 220 -12.24 -15.16 27.82
C ARG A 220 -10.91 -14.41 27.98
N ASN A 221 -10.24 -14.13 26.87
CA ASN A 221 -9.00 -13.35 26.81
C ASN A 221 -9.07 -12.27 25.73
N GLY A 222 -8.21 -11.25 25.86
CA GLY A 222 -8.05 -10.18 24.87
C GLY A 222 -9.32 -9.36 24.65
N VAL A 223 -9.53 -8.90 23.42
CA VAL A 223 -10.62 -7.99 23.03
C VAL A 223 -12.00 -8.50 23.45
N SER A 224 -12.29 -9.80 23.30
CA SER A 224 -13.57 -10.38 23.71
C SER A 224 -13.82 -10.19 25.22
N LEU A 225 -12.80 -10.39 26.06
CA LEU A 225 -12.92 -10.16 27.51
C LEU A 225 -13.27 -8.71 27.83
N ASP A 226 -12.62 -7.76 27.16
CA ASP A 226 -12.84 -6.33 27.39
C ASP A 226 -14.27 -5.91 27.02
N HIS A 227 -14.80 -6.40 25.89
CA HIS A 227 -16.20 -6.20 25.50
C HIS A 227 -17.20 -6.80 26.50
N TRP A 228 -16.97 -8.04 26.93
CA TRP A 228 -17.83 -8.71 27.91
C TRP A 228 -17.82 -7.97 29.25
N LYS A 229 -16.64 -7.54 29.71
CA LYS A 229 -16.47 -6.81 30.96
C LYS A 229 -17.10 -5.43 30.92
N ALA A 230 -16.93 -4.69 29.82
CA ALA A 230 -17.57 -3.40 29.60
C ALA A 230 -19.10 -3.53 29.73
N GLN A 231 -19.72 -4.44 28.97
CA GLN A 231 -21.17 -4.63 29.00
C GLN A 231 -21.67 -5.17 30.34
N ASN A 232 -20.95 -6.09 30.99
CA ASN A 232 -21.31 -6.62 32.32
C ASN A 232 -21.39 -5.49 33.37
N TRP A 233 -20.49 -4.50 33.28
CA TRP A 233 -20.41 -3.43 34.27
C TRP A 233 -21.30 -2.24 33.95
N ILE A 234 -21.90 -2.16 32.76
CA ILE A 234 -22.86 -1.11 32.41
C ILE A 234 -24.24 -1.45 32.97
N GLY A 235 -24.82 -0.48 33.68
CA GLY A 235 -26.21 -0.54 34.14
C GLY A 235 -27.19 -0.31 32.99
N ARG A 236 -28.43 -0.74 33.18
CA ARG A 236 -29.49 -0.52 32.20
C ARG A 236 -29.66 0.98 31.89
N PRO A 237 -29.55 1.41 30.62
CA PRO A 237 -29.73 2.82 30.26
C PRO A 237 -31.09 3.38 30.66
N SER A 238 -31.12 4.66 31.00
CA SER A 238 -32.33 5.38 31.39
C SER A 238 -32.32 6.82 30.89
N THR A 239 -33.43 7.55 31.01
CA THR A 239 -33.41 9.00 30.79
C THR A 239 -32.63 9.71 31.89
N ASP A 240 -31.80 10.67 31.54
CA ASP A 240 -31.07 11.48 32.52
C ASP A 240 -32.03 12.44 33.26
N PRO A 241 -32.12 12.37 34.60
CA PRO A 241 -32.97 13.27 35.39
C PRO A 241 -32.42 14.70 35.50
N THR A 242 -31.12 14.89 35.26
CA THR A 242 -30.43 16.18 35.30
C THR A 242 -30.36 16.85 33.93
N GLU A 243 -30.45 16.07 32.86
CA GLU A 243 -30.41 16.54 31.49
C GLU A 243 -31.56 15.95 30.64
N PRO A 244 -32.77 16.54 30.71
CA PRO A 244 -33.94 16.01 30.03
C PRO A 244 -33.71 15.83 28.53
N GLY A 245 -34.07 14.64 28.02
CA GLY A 245 -33.87 14.29 26.62
C GLY A 245 -32.53 13.63 26.32
N HIS A 246 -31.64 13.44 27.29
CA HIS A 246 -30.42 12.65 27.11
C HIS A 246 -30.50 11.28 27.77
N LEU A 247 -29.74 10.33 27.21
CA LEU A 247 -29.58 8.99 27.72
C LEU A 247 -28.48 8.96 28.78
N LEU A 248 -28.81 8.45 29.96
CA LEU A 248 -27.90 8.21 31.06
C LEU A 248 -27.35 6.78 30.96
N ILE A 249 -26.03 6.66 30.83
CA ILE A 249 -25.30 5.39 30.80
C ILE A 249 -24.30 5.41 31.97
N THR A 250 -24.46 4.51 32.94
CA THR A 250 -23.62 4.49 34.15
C THR A 250 -23.02 3.12 34.38
N SER A 251 -21.85 3.07 35.02
CA SER A 251 -21.24 1.82 35.45
C SER A 251 -21.69 1.42 36.86
N THR A 252 -22.03 0.15 37.03
CA THR A 252 -22.39 -0.45 38.33
C THR A 252 -21.17 -0.66 39.21
N ARG A 253 -19.96 -0.69 38.62
CA ARG A 253 -18.66 -0.82 39.28
C ARG A 253 -17.69 0.26 38.80
N SER A 254 -16.64 0.50 39.57
CA SER A 254 -15.54 1.37 39.13
C SER A 254 -14.51 0.57 38.35
N PHE A 255 -14.07 1.09 37.21
CA PHE A 255 -12.98 0.53 36.42
C PHE A 255 -11.63 0.90 37.05
N ASN A 256 -10.81 -0.10 37.39
CA ASN A 256 -9.45 0.10 37.87
C ASN A 256 -8.49 0.29 36.68
N GLU A 257 -7.22 0.60 36.95
CA GLU A 257 -6.20 0.78 35.91
C GLU A 257 -6.03 -0.47 35.02
N SER A 258 -6.16 -1.67 35.60
CA SER A 258 -6.15 -2.94 34.85
C SER A 258 -7.32 -3.13 33.89
N ASP A 259 -8.33 -2.27 33.98
CA ASP A 259 -9.60 -2.40 33.26
C ASP A 259 -9.73 -1.30 32.18
N PHE A 260 -8.63 -0.62 31.85
CA PHE A 260 -8.64 0.56 31.00
C PHE A 260 -9.19 0.27 29.60
N GLU A 261 -8.85 -0.86 28.98
CA GLU A 261 -9.37 -1.26 27.66
C GLU A 261 -10.90 -1.43 27.69
N ALA A 262 -11.42 -2.16 28.69
CA ALA A 262 -12.86 -2.32 28.88
C ALA A 262 -13.59 -0.97 29.12
N TRP A 263 -12.94 -0.01 29.80
CA TRP A 263 -13.49 1.34 29.96
C TRP A 263 -13.57 2.08 28.63
N TRP A 264 -12.53 1.99 27.79
CA TRP A 264 -12.54 2.58 26.45
C TRP A 264 -13.61 1.95 25.55
N VAL A 265 -13.78 0.63 25.60
CA VAL A 265 -14.89 -0.06 24.89
C VAL A 265 -16.26 0.50 25.32
N ALA A 266 -16.47 0.71 26.62
CA ALA A 266 -17.71 1.31 27.13
C ALA A 266 -17.90 2.77 26.67
N TYR A 267 -16.83 3.57 26.66
CA TYR A 267 -16.87 4.94 26.18
C TYR A 267 -17.15 5.03 24.68
N ASP A 268 -16.49 4.20 23.87
CA ASP A 268 -16.70 4.15 22.42
C ASP A 268 -18.12 3.70 22.06
N ALA A 269 -18.69 2.75 22.82
CA ALA A 269 -20.09 2.37 22.69
C ALA A 269 -21.03 3.56 22.97
N ALA A 270 -20.77 4.34 24.02
CA ALA A 270 -21.56 5.55 24.31
C ALA A 270 -21.44 6.63 23.21
N ARG A 271 -20.24 6.81 22.63
CA ARG A 271 -20.02 7.70 21.49
C ARG A 271 -20.78 7.24 20.24
N LEU A 272 -20.79 5.93 19.97
CA LEU A 272 -21.55 5.35 18.86
C LEU A 272 -23.04 5.63 19.02
N ILE A 273 -23.60 5.38 20.22
CA ILE A 273 -25.00 5.64 20.54
C ILE A 273 -25.36 7.12 20.30
N ASP A 274 -24.53 8.05 20.81
CA ASP A 274 -24.77 9.48 20.64
C ASP A 274 -24.78 9.90 19.16
N ARG A 275 -23.79 9.42 18.38
CA ARG A 275 -23.72 9.69 16.94
C ARG A 275 -24.95 9.16 16.21
N GLU A 276 -25.36 7.93 16.50
CA GLU A 276 -26.50 7.27 15.85
C GLU A 276 -27.83 7.99 16.17
N ILE A 277 -28.02 8.41 17.43
CA ILE A 277 -29.20 9.19 17.86
C ILE A 277 -29.23 10.55 17.16
N ARG A 278 -28.10 11.26 17.07
CA ARG A 278 -28.02 12.57 16.41
C ARG A 278 -28.27 12.47 14.91
N ALA A 279 -27.64 11.52 14.24
CA ALA A 279 -27.81 11.26 12.81
C ALA A 279 -29.28 10.89 12.49
N SER A 280 -29.85 9.96 13.25
CA SER A 280 -31.26 9.56 13.12
C SER A 280 -32.21 10.75 13.33
N ASN A 281 -32.00 11.57 14.37
CA ASN A 281 -32.82 12.75 14.62
C ASN A 281 -32.71 13.81 13.51
N ALA A 282 -31.53 13.98 12.92
CA ALA A 282 -31.34 14.89 11.78
C ALA A 282 -32.17 14.44 10.57
N LEU A 283 -32.04 13.16 10.19
CA LEU A 283 -32.83 12.58 9.08
C LEU A 283 -34.34 12.67 9.33
N LEU A 284 -34.80 12.32 10.54
CA LEU A 284 -36.22 12.41 10.89
C LEU A 284 -36.75 13.85 10.86
N SER A 285 -35.92 14.83 11.22
CA SER A 285 -36.29 16.25 11.17
C SER A 285 -36.44 16.74 9.72
N GLU A 286 -35.57 16.30 8.82
CA GLU A 286 -35.64 16.63 7.38
C GLU A 286 -36.93 16.13 6.73
N LEU A 287 -37.44 14.98 7.19
CA LEU A 287 -38.71 14.44 6.70
C LEU A 287 -39.89 15.39 6.95
N SER A 288 -39.86 16.28 7.93
CA SER A 288 -40.86 17.34 8.13
C SER A 288 -42.32 16.84 8.08
N VAL A 289 -42.61 15.64 8.60
CA VAL A 289 -43.95 15.04 8.63
C VAL A 289 -44.38 14.83 10.09
N HIS A 290 -45.59 15.27 10.46
CA HIS A 290 -46.11 15.17 11.83
C HIS A 290 -46.17 13.72 12.36
N GLU A 291 -46.40 12.74 11.47
CA GLU A 291 -46.44 11.30 11.79
C GLU A 291 -45.05 10.68 12.02
N VAL A 292 -43.98 11.44 11.79
CA VAL A 292 -42.58 11.02 11.92
C VAL A 292 -41.81 12.06 12.75
N PRO A 293 -42.14 12.25 14.04
CA PRO A 293 -41.44 13.19 14.88
C PRO A 293 -40.01 12.70 15.18
N PRO A 294 -39.05 13.60 15.48
CA PRO A 294 -37.77 13.21 16.05
C PRO A 294 -37.95 12.46 17.39
N PHE A 295 -36.95 11.69 17.79
CA PHE A 295 -36.98 10.91 19.03
C PHE A 295 -37.05 11.79 20.28
N ALA A 296 -37.60 11.23 21.37
CA ALA A 296 -37.57 11.89 22.67
C ALA A 296 -36.13 12.07 23.18
N CYS A 297 -35.27 11.10 22.90
CA CYS A 297 -33.84 11.17 23.17
C CYS A 297 -33.08 11.95 22.09
N LYS A 298 -32.16 12.81 22.50
CA LYS A 298 -31.37 13.75 21.66
C LYS A 298 -29.88 13.46 21.65
N GLY A 299 -29.37 12.69 22.61
CA GLY A 299 -27.96 12.29 22.70
C GLY A 299 -27.66 11.54 24.00
N VAL A 300 -26.39 11.39 24.33
CA VAL A 300 -25.90 10.72 25.55
C VAL A 300 -25.20 11.71 26.47
N SER A 301 -25.52 11.68 27.77
CA SER A 301 -24.91 12.60 28.75
C SER A 301 -23.44 12.25 29.02
N GLY A 302 -22.58 13.28 29.08
CA GLY A 302 -21.15 13.15 29.42
C GLY A 302 -20.23 12.64 28.30
N VAL A 303 -20.76 12.35 27.11
CA VAL A 303 -20.03 11.72 26.00
C VAL A 303 -18.97 12.60 25.34
N ASP A 304 -19.09 13.93 25.49
CA ASP A 304 -18.23 14.92 24.83
C ASP A 304 -16.75 14.83 25.21
N SER A 305 -16.41 14.28 26.37
CA SER A 305 -15.01 14.02 26.73
C SER A 305 -14.86 12.81 27.65
N PRO A 306 -13.73 12.08 27.58
CA PRO A 306 -13.47 10.96 28.47
C PRO A 306 -13.54 11.34 29.96
N ARG A 307 -13.10 12.57 30.26
CA ARG A 307 -13.11 13.11 31.63
C ARG A 307 -14.53 13.30 32.15
N LEU A 308 -15.44 13.87 31.35
CA LEU A 308 -16.84 14.00 31.74
C LEU A 308 -17.49 12.62 31.83
N MET A 309 -17.24 11.73 30.86
CA MET A 309 -17.79 10.38 30.90
C MET A 309 -17.36 9.61 32.15
N SER A 310 -16.15 9.86 32.67
CA SER A 310 -15.65 9.20 33.88
C SER A 310 -16.48 9.45 35.15
N THR A 311 -17.36 10.47 35.17
CA THR A 311 -18.31 10.67 36.27
C THR A 311 -19.47 9.69 36.22
N TYR A 312 -19.79 9.18 35.02
CA TYR A 312 -20.87 8.22 34.77
C TYR A 312 -20.33 6.78 34.69
N LEU A 313 -19.28 6.58 33.89
CA LEU A 313 -18.45 5.37 33.84
C LEU A 313 -17.32 5.51 34.85
N ARG A 314 -17.63 5.19 36.11
CA ARG A 314 -16.76 5.46 37.26
C ARG A 314 -15.40 4.78 37.10
N VAL A 315 -14.34 5.49 37.44
CA VAL A 315 -12.95 4.99 37.46
C VAL A 315 -12.37 5.03 38.87
N SER A 316 -11.35 4.23 39.14
CA SER A 316 -10.67 4.14 40.44
C SER A 316 -9.16 4.08 40.26
N GLY A 317 -8.44 5.06 40.83
CA GLY A 317 -6.98 5.10 40.81
C GLY A 317 -6.34 5.64 39.53
N TRP A 318 -7.13 6.04 38.54
CA TRP A 318 -6.66 6.63 37.28
C TRP A 318 -7.69 7.63 36.74
N GLN A 319 -7.29 8.40 35.72
CA GLN A 319 -8.17 9.35 35.04
C GLN A 319 -8.05 9.17 33.52
N PRO A 320 -9.16 8.90 32.81
CA PRO A 320 -9.17 8.90 31.36
C PRO A 320 -8.76 10.27 30.83
N CYS A 321 -7.78 10.30 29.95
CA CYS A 321 -7.38 11.49 29.21
C CYS A 321 -7.35 11.16 27.73
N ASN A 322 -7.93 12.05 26.91
CA ASN A 322 -7.76 11.94 25.48
C ASN A 322 -6.41 12.55 25.12
N ALA A 323 -5.35 11.74 25.17
CA ALA A 323 -4.03 12.14 24.69
C ALA A 323 -3.92 11.82 23.19
N GLU A 324 -4.81 12.41 22.38
CA GLU A 324 -4.64 12.36 20.92
C GLU A 324 -3.34 13.12 20.58
N LEU A 325 -2.42 12.45 19.91
CA LEU A 325 -1.24 13.08 19.29
C LEU A 325 -1.74 14.15 18.32
N HIS A 326 -1.86 15.37 18.80
CA HIS A 326 -2.26 16.50 17.99
C HIS A 326 -1.09 16.88 17.09
N VAL A 327 -1.16 16.48 15.83
CA VAL A 327 -0.33 17.07 14.79
C VAL A 327 -0.90 18.47 14.49
N GLY A 328 -0.59 19.43 15.37
CA GLY A 328 -1.10 20.80 15.27
C GLY A 328 -0.64 21.55 14.01
N ASN A 329 0.41 21.05 13.35
CA ASN A 329 0.91 21.58 12.09
C ASN A 329 1.14 20.46 11.07
N VAL A 330 0.04 19.88 10.57
CA VAL A 330 0.11 18.84 9.52
C VAL A 330 0.84 19.37 8.28
N GLU A 331 0.66 20.66 7.95
CA GLU A 331 1.37 21.32 6.84
C GLU A 331 2.90 21.27 7.02
N GLY A 332 3.38 21.58 8.22
CA GLY A 332 4.79 21.51 8.59
C GLY A 332 5.32 20.08 8.56
N LEU A 333 4.53 19.10 9.02
CA LEU A 333 4.89 17.69 8.98
C LEU A 333 4.98 17.19 7.52
N VAL A 334 4.00 17.52 6.69
CA VAL A 334 4.00 17.21 5.24
C VAL A 334 5.20 17.86 4.56
N ARG A 335 5.55 19.10 4.90
CA ARG A 335 6.73 19.78 4.34
C ARG A 335 8.05 19.12 4.76
N GLN A 336 8.13 18.61 5.99
CA GLN A 336 9.34 17.93 6.50
C GLN A 336 9.46 16.49 5.97
N LEU A 337 8.38 15.71 6.01
CA LEU A 337 8.40 14.28 5.68
C LEU A 337 8.05 13.98 4.22
N GLY A 338 7.20 14.78 3.58
CA GLY A 338 6.85 14.63 2.15
C GLY A 338 7.61 15.59 1.22
N GLY A 339 8.39 16.51 1.79
CA GLY A 339 9.03 17.61 1.08
C GLY A 339 10.57 17.53 0.96
N GLU A 340 11.20 18.70 0.90
CA GLU A 340 12.64 18.91 0.65
C GLU A 340 13.57 18.17 1.61
N GLN A 341 13.17 17.88 2.86
CA GLN A 341 14.06 17.13 3.76
C GLN A 341 14.07 15.62 3.46
N LEU A 342 12.98 15.08 2.91
CA LEU A 342 12.94 13.70 2.44
C LEU A 342 13.58 13.57 1.05
N TYR A 343 13.37 14.48 0.11
CA TYR A 343 13.87 14.28 -1.26
C TYR A 343 15.07 15.14 -1.66
N GLY A 344 15.45 16.12 -0.84
CA GLY A 344 16.42 17.15 -1.20
C GLY A 344 15.80 18.28 -2.02
N ASN A 345 16.63 19.25 -2.41
CA ASN A 345 16.21 20.41 -3.21
C ASN A 345 16.35 20.19 -4.72
N THR A 346 16.88 19.05 -5.15
CA THR A 346 17.05 18.66 -6.55
C THR A 346 16.05 17.58 -6.90
N ASP A 347 15.50 17.59 -8.13
CA ASP A 347 14.63 16.53 -8.68
C ASP A 347 13.18 16.45 -8.18
N GLN A 348 12.63 17.49 -7.53
CA GLN A 348 11.27 17.50 -6.99
C GLN A 348 10.18 17.10 -8.01
N LEU A 349 10.27 17.57 -9.26
CA LEU A 349 9.34 17.21 -10.34
C LEU A 349 9.34 15.71 -10.63
N TRP A 350 10.52 15.09 -10.65
CA TRP A 350 10.67 13.67 -10.96
C TRP A 350 10.19 12.79 -9.81
N VAL A 351 10.34 13.26 -8.57
CA VAL A 351 9.75 12.61 -7.40
C VAL A 351 8.23 12.63 -7.51
N ALA A 352 7.63 13.79 -7.77
CA ALA A 352 6.17 13.91 -7.93
C ALA A 352 5.64 13.00 -9.05
N LEU A 353 6.26 13.04 -10.23
CA LEU A 353 5.91 12.15 -11.35
C LEU A 353 6.06 10.67 -10.98
N ARG A 354 7.15 10.29 -10.31
CA ARG A 354 7.39 8.90 -9.88
C ARG A 354 6.30 8.43 -8.92
N GLU A 355 5.95 9.22 -7.90
CA GLU A 355 4.93 8.83 -6.93
C GLU A 355 3.54 8.75 -7.58
N LEU A 356 3.20 9.68 -8.49
CA LEU A 356 1.93 9.64 -9.23
C LEU A 356 1.85 8.43 -10.18
N ILE A 357 2.89 8.17 -10.97
CA ILE A 357 2.93 7.01 -11.88
C ILE A 357 2.92 5.71 -11.09
N GLN A 358 3.57 5.64 -9.92
CA GLN A 358 3.50 4.46 -9.06
C GLN A 358 2.07 4.22 -8.57
N ASN A 359 1.39 5.25 -8.06
CA ASN A 359 0.02 5.12 -7.58
C ASN A 359 -0.92 4.68 -8.70
N ALA A 360 -0.76 5.25 -9.90
CA ALA A 360 -1.47 4.84 -11.10
C ALA A 360 -1.21 3.36 -11.44
N ARG A 361 0.06 2.92 -11.45
CA ARG A 361 0.44 1.53 -11.68
C ARG A 361 -0.17 0.60 -10.64
N ASP A 362 -0.13 0.95 -9.36
CA ASP A 362 -0.68 0.14 -8.28
C ASP A 362 -2.20 0.00 -8.41
N ALA A 363 -2.89 1.07 -8.83
CA ALA A 363 -4.33 1.03 -9.13
C ALA A 363 -4.65 0.17 -10.37
N ILE A 364 -3.83 0.23 -11.42
CA ILE A 364 -3.98 -0.62 -12.62
C ILE A 364 -3.74 -2.08 -12.26
N ALA A 365 -2.64 -2.39 -11.58
CA ALA A 365 -2.28 -3.75 -11.18
C ALA A 365 -3.35 -4.37 -10.28
N ALA A 366 -3.97 -3.60 -9.37
CA ALA A 366 -5.08 -4.08 -8.57
C ALA A 366 -6.32 -4.38 -9.43
N ARG A 367 -6.64 -3.51 -10.40
CA ARG A 367 -7.75 -3.73 -11.35
C ARG A 367 -7.53 -4.96 -12.24
N ARG A 368 -6.29 -5.22 -12.71
CA ARG A 368 -5.93 -6.40 -13.51
C ARG A 368 -6.30 -7.71 -12.83
N VAL A 369 -6.25 -7.73 -11.50
CA VAL A 369 -6.58 -8.93 -10.71
C VAL A 369 -8.09 -9.12 -10.54
N LEU A 370 -8.86 -8.02 -10.49
CA LEU A 370 -10.32 -8.07 -10.36
C LEU A 370 -11.04 -8.20 -11.71
N GLN A 371 -10.45 -7.67 -12.78
CA GLN A 371 -11.01 -7.67 -14.13
C GLN A 371 -10.10 -8.44 -15.08
N ARG A 372 -10.58 -9.59 -15.57
CA ARG A 372 -9.86 -10.40 -16.57
C ARG A 372 -9.60 -9.61 -17.85
N ASP A 373 -8.45 -9.88 -18.47
CA ASP A 373 -7.98 -9.29 -19.73
C ASP A 373 -7.86 -7.76 -19.73
N TYR A 374 -7.89 -7.16 -18.54
CA TYR A 374 -7.63 -5.74 -18.37
C TYR A 374 -6.14 -5.45 -18.47
N VAL A 375 -5.74 -4.45 -19.26
CA VAL A 375 -4.33 -4.03 -19.39
C VAL A 375 -4.09 -2.73 -18.64
N GLY A 376 -4.91 -1.72 -18.89
CA GLY A 376 -4.74 -0.36 -18.33
C GLY A 376 -3.52 0.38 -18.86
N SER A 377 -3.49 1.69 -18.65
CA SER A 377 -2.43 2.58 -19.11
C SER A 377 -2.35 3.86 -18.29
N VAL A 378 -1.17 4.48 -18.29
CA VAL A 378 -0.95 5.81 -17.71
C VAL A 378 -0.75 6.82 -18.83
N THR A 379 -1.43 7.97 -18.73
CA THR A 379 -1.23 9.11 -19.64
C THR A 379 -0.72 10.30 -18.83
N VAL A 380 0.46 10.80 -19.19
CA VAL A 380 1.01 12.06 -18.68
C VAL A 380 0.68 13.15 -19.69
N ARG A 381 0.07 14.26 -19.27
CA ARG A 381 -0.21 15.42 -20.14
C ARG A 381 0.48 16.66 -19.63
N LEU A 382 1.12 17.42 -20.51
CA LEU A 382 1.66 18.73 -20.21
C LEU A 382 0.96 19.78 -21.06
N LYS A 383 0.21 20.67 -20.41
CA LYS A 383 -0.49 21.78 -21.06
C LYS A 383 0.21 23.10 -20.74
N SER A 384 0.31 23.96 -21.75
CA SER A 384 0.86 25.31 -21.63
C SER A 384 -0.28 26.32 -21.72
N GLY A 385 -0.53 27.07 -20.65
CA GLY A 385 -1.50 28.17 -20.60
C GLY A 385 -0.85 29.42 -20.00
N GLU A 386 -1.59 30.16 -19.15
CA GLU A 386 -1.00 31.20 -18.28
C GLU A 386 -0.01 30.57 -17.27
N HIS A 387 -0.31 29.35 -16.82
CA HIS A 387 0.57 28.50 -16.03
C HIS A 387 0.77 27.15 -16.74
N TYR A 388 1.84 26.43 -16.38
CA TYR A 388 2.01 25.05 -16.84
C TYR A 388 1.16 24.11 -15.99
N GLU A 389 0.38 23.26 -16.66
CA GLU A 389 -0.41 22.21 -16.01
C GLU A 389 0.13 20.83 -16.38
N LEU A 390 0.46 20.04 -15.36
CA LEU A 390 0.89 18.66 -15.50
C LEU A 390 -0.20 17.72 -15.00
N GLU A 391 -0.68 16.83 -15.87
CA GLU A 391 -1.70 15.84 -15.53
C GLU A 391 -1.10 14.43 -15.56
N VAL A 392 -1.45 13.61 -14.58
CA VAL A 392 -1.24 12.16 -14.62
C VAL A 392 -2.60 11.51 -14.51
N GLU A 393 -2.96 10.74 -15.54
CA GLU A 393 -4.24 10.05 -15.64
C GLU A 393 -4.04 8.54 -15.77
N ASP A 394 -4.83 7.79 -15.02
CA ASP A 394 -4.90 6.34 -15.09
C ASP A 394 -6.33 5.85 -15.22
N ASP A 395 -6.44 4.64 -15.74
CA ASP A 395 -7.67 3.87 -15.88
C ASP A 395 -7.72 2.73 -14.84
N GLY A 396 -6.99 2.82 -13.73
CA GLY A 396 -6.94 1.79 -12.69
C GLY A 396 -8.25 1.62 -11.89
N LEU A 397 -8.15 1.19 -10.63
CA LEU A 397 -9.33 1.00 -9.78
C LEU A 397 -10.16 2.28 -9.56
N GLY A 398 -9.47 3.40 -9.37
CA GLY A 398 -10.08 4.64 -8.89
C GLY A 398 -10.63 4.55 -7.46
N MET A 399 -11.25 5.63 -6.99
CA MET A 399 -11.60 5.81 -5.57
C MET A 399 -13.08 6.15 -5.38
N SER A 400 -13.64 5.71 -4.25
CA SER A 400 -14.90 6.22 -3.72
C SER A 400 -14.69 7.54 -2.98
N GLU A 401 -15.79 8.24 -2.66
CA GLU A 401 -15.74 9.44 -1.81
C GLU A 401 -15.13 9.15 -0.44
N ARG A 402 -15.48 8.00 0.14
CA ARG A 402 -14.95 7.51 1.42
C ARG A 402 -13.44 7.33 1.36
N VAL A 403 -12.91 6.63 0.35
CA VAL A 403 -11.46 6.44 0.18
C VAL A 403 -10.75 7.78 -0.03
N SER A 404 -11.33 8.66 -0.84
CA SER A 404 -10.76 9.97 -1.16
C SER A 404 -10.68 10.90 0.05
N THR A 405 -11.63 10.82 0.99
CA THR A 405 -11.70 11.71 2.16
C THR A 405 -11.04 11.14 3.41
N SER A 406 -10.99 9.81 3.55
CA SER A 406 -10.48 9.15 4.75
C SER A 406 -9.09 8.55 4.61
N VAL A 407 -8.64 8.19 3.40
CA VAL A 407 -7.36 7.49 3.19
C VAL A 407 -6.38 8.32 2.40
N LEU A 408 -6.80 8.92 1.27
CA LEU A 408 -5.92 9.78 0.47
C LEU A 408 -5.42 10.99 1.29
N LEU A 409 -6.24 11.48 2.21
CA LEU A 409 -5.93 12.61 3.09
C LEU A 409 -5.30 12.20 4.42
N ASP A 410 -5.19 10.89 4.71
CA ASP A 410 -4.60 10.40 5.94
C ASP A 410 -3.08 10.21 5.75
N PHE A 411 -2.31 11.04 6.46
CA PHE A 411 -0.87 11.09 6.30
C PHE A 411 -0.22 9.89 7.00
N GLY A 412 0.39 8.99 6.23
CA GLY A 412 1.15 7.85 6.76
C GLY A 412 0.40 6.52 6.75
N SER A 413 -0.85 6.51 6.30
CA SER A 413 -1.63 5.29 6.09
C SER A 413 -1.71 4.95 4.60
N SER A 414 -1.40 3.72 4.22
CA SER A 414 -1.63 3.24 2.86
C SER A 414 -3.03 2.61 2.75
N PHE A 415 -3.77 2.92 1.68
CA PHE A 415 -5.05 2.25 1.39
C PHE A 415 -4.93 0.73 1.49
N TRP A 416 -3.85 0.17 0.94
CA TRP A 416 -3.62 -1.27 0.87
C TRP A 416 -3.49 -1.95 2.23
N SER A 417 -3.08 -1.21 3.28
CA SER A 417 -3.00 -1.71 4.65
C SER A 417 -4.32 -1.59 5.42
N THR A 418 -5.28 -0.78 4.97
CA THR A 418 -6.54 -0.56 5.68
C THR A 418 -7.53 -1.71 5.51
N GLU A 419 -8.47 -1.87 6.45
CA GLU A 419 -9.59 -2.80 6.30
C GLU A 419 -10.56 -2.42 5.18
N LEU A 420 -10.56 -1.15 4.76
CA LEU A 420 -11.40 -0.62 3.69
C LEU A 420 -11.22 -1.36 2.37
N VAL A 421 -10.05 -1.96 2.12
CA VAL A 421 -9.80 -2.76 0.93
C VAL A 421 -10.83 -3.88 0.79
N ARG A 422 -11.24 -4.51 1.90
CA ARG A 422 -12.22 -5.61 1.88
C ARG A 422 -13.61 -5.14 1.49
N SER A 423 -14.04 -3.99 2.00
CA SER A 423 -15.37 -3.43 1.69
C SER A 423 -15.42 -2.77 0.31
N GLU A 424 -14.33 -2.13 -0.12
CA GLU A 424 -14.27 -1.45 -1.41
C GLU A 424 -14.01 -2.44 -2.56
N PHE A 425 -13.10 -3.39 -2.38
CA PHE A 425 -12.67 -4.34 -3.41
C PHE A 425 -12.59 -5.78 -2.87
N PRO A 426 -13.74 -6.44 -2.63
CA PRO A 426 -13.77 -7.82 -2.14
C PRO A 426 -12.95 -8.78 -3.01
N GLY A 427 -12.15 -9.63 -2.36
CA GLY A 427 -11.30 -10.64 -3.00
C GLY A 427 -9.90 -10.14 -3.39
N LEU A 428 -9.65 -8.82 -3.33
CA LEU A 428 -8.35 -8.26 -3.70
C LEU A 428 -7.24 -8.66 -2.71
N ARG A 429 -7.54 -8.76 -1.41
CA ARG A 429 -6.54 -9.11 -0.39
C ARG A 429 -6.09 -10.57 -0.48
N ALA A 430 -7.01 -11.47 -0.80
CA ALA A 430 -6.74 -12.88 -1.02
C ALA A 430 -6.05 -13.18 -2.35
N SER A 431 -5.94 -12.18 -3.22
CA SER A 431 -5.38 -12.34 -4.55
C SER A 431 -3.85 -12.31 -4.56
N THR A 432 -3.27 -12.48 -5.75
CA THR A 432 -1.82 -12.35 -5.99
C THR A 432 -1.33 -10.90 -5.98
N TYR A 433 -2.23 -9.92 -5.88
CA TYR A 433 -1.87 -8.51 -5.89
C TYR A 433 -0.95 -8.14 -4.71
N LYS A 434 0.16 -7.47 -5.02
CA LYS A 434 1.06 -6.85 -4.03
C LYS A 434 1.34 -5.39 -4.46
N PRO A 435 1.00 -4.40 -3.62
CA PRO A 435 1.30 -3.01 -3.92
C PRO A 435 2.82 -2.76 -3.81
N VAL A 436 3.35 -1.89 -4.66
CA VAL A 436 4.74 -1.42 -4.52
C VAL A 436 4.79 -0.28 -3.50
N GLY A 437 3.80 0.61 -3.50
CA GLY A 437 3.68 1.71 -2.53
C GLY A 437 3.27 1.22 -1.14
N LYS A 438 4.05 1.56 -0.11
CA LYS A 438 3.83 1.09 1.28
C LYS A 438 3.55 2.19 2.32
N PHE A 439 4.06 3.41 2.11
CA PHE A 439 4.19 4.39 3.18
C PHE A 439 3.05 5.41 3.30
N GLY A 440 2.15 5.51 2.30
CA GLY A 440 1.02 6.46 2.36
C GLY A 440 1.40 7.95 2.29
N ILE A 441 2.65 8.29 1.97
CA ILE A 441 3.13 9.69 1.91
C ILE A 441 3.36 10.21 0.48
N GLY A 442 3.34 9.33 -0.52
CA GLY A 442 3.78 9.63 -1.89
C GLY A 442 2.94 10.72 -2.58
N PHE A 443 1.63 10.75 -2.34
CA PHE A 443 0.74 11.76 -2.92
C PHE A 443 1.17 13.19 -2.58
N TYR A 444 1.59 13.43 -1.33
CA TYR A 444 1.94 14.78 -0.88
C TYR A 444 3.18 15.39 -1.55
N SER A 445 3.97 14.59 -2.28
CA SER A 445 5.10 15.10 -3.07
C SER A 445 4.68 16.09 -4.15
N VAL A 446 3.41 16.04 -4.60
CA VAL A 446 2.88 16.98 -5.62
C VAL A 446 2.87 18.43 -5.15
N PHE A 447 2.70 18.67 -3.85
CA PHE A 447 2.67 20.02 -3.28
C PHE A 447 4.07 20.67 -3.25
N MET A 448 5.14 19.89 -3.47
CA MET A 448 6.48 20.46 -3.70
C MET A 448 6.52 21.29 -4.98
N VAL A 449 5.84 20.82 -6.03
CA VAL A 449 5.94 21.39 -7.38
C VAL A 449 4.69 22.13 -7.85
N ALA A 450 3.55 21.97 -7.17
CA ALA A 450 2.29 22.57 -7.56
C ALA A 450 1.84 23.71 -6.63
N GLU A 451 1.23 24.75 -7.19
CA GLU A 451 0.49 25.79 -6.46
C GLU A 451 -0.92 25.35 -6.09
N ALA A 452 -1.57 24.65 -7.01
CA ALA A 452 -2.89 24.07 -6.86
C ALA A 452 -2.93 22.64 -7.41
N VAL A 453 -3.76 21.80 -6.80
CA VAL A 453 -3.91 20.38 -7.17
C VAL A 453 -5.39 20.06 -7.32
N SER A 454 -5.75 19.35 -8.37
CA SER A 454 -7.08 18.72 -8.51
C SER A 454 -6.92 17.21 -8.62
N VAL A 455 -7.73 16.45 -7.87
CA VAL A 455 -7.82 15.00 -7.97
C VAL A 455 -9.26 14.66 -8.35
N VAL A 456 -9.45 14.19 -9.58
CA VAL A 456 -10.72 13.64 -10.04
C VAL A 456 -10.62 12.13 -9.98
N SER A 457 -11.57 11.47 -9.33
CA SER A 457 -11.62 10.01 -9.31
C SER A 457 -13.05 9.47 -9.26
N ARG A 458 -13.21 8.27 -9.82
CA ARG A 458 -14.38 7.40 -9.65
C ARG A 458 -13.90 5.97 -9.61
N ARG A 459 -14.66 5.07 -9.00
CA ARG A 459 -14.41 3.64 -9.20
C ARG A 459 -14.67 3.24 -10.65
N TRP A 460 -13.86 2.31 -11.14
CA TRP A 460 -13.94 1.82 -12.52
C TRP A 460 -15.30 1.20 -12.87
N ASP A 461 -15.99 0.62 -11.88
CA ASP A 461 -17.29 -0.03 -11.96
C ASP A 461 -18.49 0.92 -11.74
N CYS A 462 -18.24 2.20 -11.47
CA CYS A 462 -19.26 3.25 -11.32
C CYS A 462 -19.42 4.12 -12.58
N GLY A 463 -20.54 4.84 -12.66
CA GLY A 463 -20.82 5.74 -13.79
C GLY A 463 -20.02 7.05 -13.72
N LEU A 464 -20.04 7.83 -14.82
CA LEU A 464 -19.39 9.15 -14.84
C LEU A 464 -20.07 10.19 -13.94
N ASP A 465 -21.32 9.97 -13.54
CA ASP A 465 -22.02 10.82 -12.56
C ASP A 465 -21.50 10.62 -11.13
N ASP A 466 -20.83 9.49 -10.86
CA ASP A 466 -20.26 9.16 -9.55
C ASP A 466 -18.88 9.78 -9.34
N CYS A 467 -18.38 10.57 -10.30
CA CYS A 467 -17.10 11.26 -10.17
C CYS A 467 -17.10 12.20 -8.96
N ARG A 468 -15.96 12.22 -8.27
CA ARG A 468 -15.64 13.14 -7.19
C ARG A 468 -14.36 13.89 -7.53
N GLU A 469 -14.38 15.20 -7.35
CA GLU A 469 -13.24 16.07 -7.59
C GLU A 469 -12.84 16.79 -6.31
N LEU A 470 -11.61 16.53 -5.84
CA LEU A 470 -10.97 17.20 -4.73
C LEU A 470 -10.07 18.33 -5.22
N LYS A 471 -10.41 19.58 -4.88
CA LYS A 471 -9.63 20.77 -5.26
C LYS A 471 -8.87 21.36 -4.08
N PHE A 472 -7.55 21.35 -4.18
CA PHE A 472 -6.63 22.03 -3.28
C PHE A 472 -6.21 23.35 -3.91
N LYS A 473 -6.87 24.44 -3.53
CA LYS A 473 -6.59 25.78 -4.08
C LYS A 473 -5.28 26.39 -3.60
N ASN A 474 -4.79 25.96 -2.43
CA ASN A 474 -3.59 26.48 -1.79
C ASN A 474 -2.68 25.31 -1.38
N GLN A 475 -1.37 25.45 -1.59
CA GLN A 475 -0.32 24.41 -1.52
C GLN A 475 -0.38 23.39 -0.37
N LEU A 476 -0.91 23.74 0.81
CA LEU A 476 -0.86 22.85 1.98
C LEU A 476 -2.16 22.80 2.78
N SER A 477 -3.21 23.50 2.36
CA SER A 477 -4.49 23.42 3.04
C SER A 477 -5.09 22.04 2.81
N LEU A 478 -5.02 21.16 3.81
CA LEU A 478 -5.70 19.85 3.85
C LEU A 478 -7.23 19.97 3.96
N ARG A 479 -7.78 21.10 3.55
CA ARG A 479 -9.22 21.38 3.45
C ARG A 479 -9.57 21.55 1.97
N PRO A 480 -9.61 20.46 1.19
CA PRO A 480 -10.01 20.54 -0.20
C PRO A 480 -11.49 20.90 -0.33
N LEU A 481 -11.87 21.44 -1.49
CA LEU A 481 -13.27 21.49 -1.89
C LEU A 481 -13.63 20.18 -2.57
N MET A 482 -14.70 19.52 -2.12
CA MET A 482 -15.27 18.35 -2.79
C MET A 482 -16.35 18.81 -3.77
N CYS A 483 -16.26 18.38 -5.01
CA CYS A 483 -17.26 18.59 -6.05
C CYS A 483 -17.74 17.24 -6.58
N SER A 484 -19.04 17.12 -6.87
CA SER A 484 -19.66 15.88 -7.37
C SER A 484 -20.23 16.08 -8.76
N GLY A 485 -20.17 15.03 -9.58
CA GLY A 485 -20.77 14.98 -10.92
C GLY A 485 -19.75 14.94 -12.06
N LYS A 486 -20.25 14.94 -13.30
CA LYS A 486 -19.44 14.79 -14.51
C LYS A 486 -18.39 15.90 -14.64
N VAL A 487 -17.13 15.50 -14.83
CA VAL A 487 -16.02 16.40 -15.14
C VAL A 487 -15.75 16.37 -16.65
N PRO A 488 -15.74 17.54 -17.34
CA PRO A 488 -15.48 17.59 -18.77
C PRO A 488 -14.16 16.92 -19.18
N GLY A 489 -14.22 16.08 -20.22
CA GLY A 489 -13.06 15.38 -20.76
C GLY A 489 -12.50 14.27 -19.87
N PHE A 490 -13.12 13.95 -18.73
CA PHE A 490 -12.73 12.84 -17.87
C PHE A 490 -13.53 11.57 -18.20
N THR A 491 -12.83 10.49 -18.57
CA THR A 491 -13.45 9.22 -18.98
C THR A 491 -12.85 8.00 -18.28
N THR A 492 -11.73 8.17 -17.57
CA THR A 492 -10.96 7.10 -16.93
C THR A 492 -11.38 6.92 -15.46
N SER A 493 -10.45 6.49 -14.61
CA SER A 493 -10.69 6.20 -13.20
C SER A 493 -10.10 7.26 -12.28
N THR A 494 -8.88 7.74 -12.53
CA THR A 494 -8.27 8.83 -11.74
C THR A 494 -7.47 9.77 -12.62
N ARG A 495 -7.58 11.08 -12.35
CA ARG A 495 -6.75 12.14 -12.94
C ARG A 495 -6.27 13.06 -11.83
N VAL A 496 -4.96 13.25 -11.75
CA VAL A 496 -4.33 14.24 -10.88
C VAL A 496 -3.78 15.36 -11.75
N THR A 497 -4.27 16.57 -11.56
CA THR A 497 -3.85 17.79 -12.27
C THR A 497 -3.07 18.70 -11.32
N LEU A 498 -1.86 19.07 -11.73
CA LEU A 498 -0.95 19.95 -10.99
C LEU A 498 -0.79 21.27 -11.73
N MET A 499 -1.20 22.37 -11.12
CA MET A 499 -0.81 23.71 -11.57
C MET A 499 0.60 23.99 -11.04
N LEU A 500 1.60 23.97 -11.92
CA LEU A 500 3.01 24.00 -11.51
C LEU A 500 3.46 25.39 -11.05
N LYS A 501 4.36 25.42 -10.06
CA LYS A 501 5.05 26.64 -9.61
C LYS A 501 5.98 27.16 -10.69
N ASP A 502 6.20 28.47 -10.68
CA ASP A 502 7.19 29.12 -11.54
C ASP A 502 8.59 28.51 -11.35
N GLY A 503 9.28 28.24 -12.46
CA GLY A 503 10.64 27.71 -12.47
C GLY A 503 10.78 26.19 -12.29
N VAL A 504 9.68 25.45 -12.08
CA VAL A 504 9.71 23.97 -12.03
C VAL A 504 10.02 23.36 -13.41
N ILE A 505 9.44 23.94 -14.46
CA ILE A 505 9.70 23.59 -15.86
C ILE A 505 10.37 24.80 -16.53
N SER A 506 11.38 24.55 -17.35
CA SER A 506 12.05 25.58 -18.14
C SER A 506 11.15 26.06 -19.30
N GLU A 507 11.29 27.31 -19.73
CA GLU A 507 10.51 27.87 -20.84
C GLU A 507 10.66 27.06 -22.15
N GLU A 508 11.83 26.44 -22.37
CA GLU A 508 12.07 25.57 -23.52
C GLU A 508 11.58 24.13 -23.33
N MET A 509 11.01 23.78 -22.17
CA MET A 509 10.62 22.42 -21.78
C MET A 509 11.73 21.39 -21.95
N LYS A 510 12.97 21.85 -21.77
CA LYS A 510 14.19 21.04 -21.80
C LYS A 510 14.84 21.01 -20.45
N PHE A 511 15.36 19.84 -20.10
CA PHE A 511 15.93 19.57 -18.80
C PHE A 511 17.40 19.27 -18.93
N LYS A 512 18.16 19.85 -18.01
CA LYS A 512 19.61 19.68 -17.93
C LYS A 512 19.95 18.27 -17.43
N VAL A 513 20.86 17.62 -18.16
CA VAL A 513 21.45 16.30 -17.84
C VAL A 513 22.97 16.40 -17.89
N ARG A 514 23.65 15.69 -16.97
CA ARG A 514 25.10 15.67 -16.88
C ARG A 514 25.57 14.28 -16.46
N ALA A 515 26.54 13.72 -17.19
CA ALA A 515 27.17 12.46 -16.82
C ALA A 515 28.07 12.64 -15.58
N SER A 516 28.12 11.64 -14.70
CA SER A 516 28.95 11.65 -13.49
C SER A 516 30.43 11.39 -13.78
N VAL A 517 30.97 12.01 -14.83
CA VAL A 517 32.37 11.88 -15.27
C VAL A 517 33.01 13.26 -15.32
N ALA A 518 34.24 13.37 -14.81
CA ALA A 518 35.01 14.61 -14.85
C ALA A 518 35.21 15.07 -16.31
N GLY A 519 34.94 16.35 -16.59
CA GLY A 519 35.04 16.93 -17.94
C GLY A 519 33.87 16.65 -18.88
N ALA A 520 32.82 15.94 -18.45
CA ALA A 520 31.63 15.72 -19.27
C ALA A 520 30.89 17.04 -19.56
N GLN A 521 30.54 17.27 -20.83
CA GLN A 521 29.72 18.40 -21.25
C GLN A 521 28.26 18.21 -20.82
N GLU A 522 27.63 19.30 -20.41
CA GLU A 522 26.22 19.32 -20.07
C GLU A 522 25.38 19.39 -21.35
N PHE A 523 24.25 18.70 -21.37
CA PHE A 523 23.31 18.72 -22.48
C PHE A 523 21.86 18.78 -21.99
N PHE A 524 20.94 19.05 -22.92
CA PHE A 524 19.53 19.29 -22.64
C PHE A 524 18.67 18.30 -23.39
N VAL A 525 17.68 17.72 -22.69
CA VAL A 525 16.75 16.73 -23.25
C VAL A 525 15.30 17.13 -23.01
N PRO A 526 14.35 16.76 -23.88
CA PRO A 526 12.93 17.03 -23.69
C PRO A 526 12.33 16.19 -22.54
N LEU A 527 11.16 16.58 -22.06
CA LEU A 527 10.40 15.85 -21.02
C LEU A 527 10.23 14.36 -21.37
N GLY A 528 9.85 14.06 -22.61
CA GLY A 528 9.60 12.69 -23.08
C GLY A 528 10.80 11.76 -22.88
N ALA A 529 12.01 12.23 -23.12
CA ALA A 529 13.23 11.43 -22.96
C ALA A 529 13.50 11.08 -21.48
N ILE A 530 13.25 12.01 -20.56
CA ILE A 530 13.39 11.73 -19.12
C ILE A 530 12.28 10.81 -18.64
N LEU A 531 11.05 11.00 -19.12
CA LEU A 531 9.93 10.11 -18.80
C LEU A 531 10.18 8.69 -19.28
N GLN A 532 10.67 8.49 -20.51
CA GLN A 532 11.08 7.17 -21.02
C GLN A 532 12.07 6.48 -20.08
N ARG A 533 13.08 7.23 -19.63
CA ARG A 533 14.07 6.73 -18.66
C ARG A 533 13.48 6.48 -17.27
N LEU A 534 12.52 7.30 -16.83
CA LEU A 534 11.83 7.13 -15.56
C LEU A 534 11.02 5.83 -15.51
N VAL A 535 10.38 5.44 -16.61
CA VAL A 535 9.47 4.30 -16.67
C VAL A 535 10.10 3.04 -17.28
N ALA A 536 11.43 3.01 -17.41
CA ALA A 536 12.17 2.02 -18.19
C ALA A 536 11.86 0.55 -17.86
N GLY A 537 11.54 0.23 -16.60
CA GLY A 537 11.23 -1.12 -16.14
C GLY A 537 9.76 -1.34 -15.75
N LEU A 538 8.87 -0.40 -16.09
CA LEU A 538 7.49 -0.42 -15.62
C LEU A 538 6.66 -1.50 -16.34
N ASP A 539 5.73 -2.12 -15.64
CA ASP A 539 4.85 -3.18 -16.16
C ASP A 539 3.51 -2.67 -16.72
N VAL A 540 3.37 -1.35 -16.86
CA VAL A 540 2.19 -0.67 -17.45
C VAL A 540 2.60 0.25 -18.59
N PRO A 541 1.81 0.34 -19.68
CA PRO A 541 2.04 1.31 -20.74
C PRO A 541 1.97 2.75 -20.24
N VAL A 542 2.87 3.61 -20.73
CA VAL A 542 2.89 5.04 -20.41
C VAL A 542 2.97 5.87 -21.69
N SER A 543 2.06 6.84 -21.81
CA SER A 543 2.03 7.79 -22.93
C SER A 543 2.20 9.22 -22.46
N LEU A 544 2.72 10.08 -23.35
CA LEU A 544 2.83 11.52 -23.15
C LEU A 544 1.94 12.25 -24.17
N GLU A 545 1.20 13.26 -23.71
CA GLU A 545 0.45 14.20 -24.53
C GLU A 545 0.97 15.61 -24.27
N GLN A 546 1.44 16.30 -25.31
CA GLN A 546 2.02 17.65 -25.19
C GLN A 546 1.73 18.45 -26.47
N GLY A 547 1.50 19.75 -26.34
CA GLY A 547 1.37 20.65 -27.48
C GLY A 547 0.04 20.49 -28.23
N ASP A 548 0.07 19.88 -29.41
CA ASP A 548 -1.07 19.73 -30.32
C ASP A 548 -2.10 18.67 -29.87
N GLY A 549 -1.84 18.00 -28.75
CA GLY A 549 -2.69 16.95 -28.19
C GLY A 549 -2.40 15.55 -28.75
N ALA A 550 -1.32 15.38 -29.54
CA ALA A 550 -0.92 14.06 -30.00
C ALA A 550 -0.42 13.20 -28.83
N LYS A 551 -1.01 12.01 -28.68
CA LYS A 551 -0.62 11.02 -27.67
C LYS A 551 0.53 10.16 -28.21
N ILE A 552 1.70 10.27 -27.59
CA ILE A 552 2.93 9.53 -27.95
C ILE A 552 3.13 8.41 -26.93
N LEU A 553 3.25 7.17 -27.40
CA LEU A 553 3.61 6.04 -26.53
C LEU A 553 5.09 6.13 -26.16
N LEU A 554 5.38 6.36 -24.87
CA LEU A 554 6.76 6.42 -24.37
C LEU A 554 7.26 5.03 -23.96
N HIS A 555 6.38 4.18 -23.42
CA HIS A 555 6.70 2.88 -22.87
C HIS A 555 5.53 1.92 -23.04
N SER A 556 5.79 0.69 -23.50
CA SER A 556 4.75 -0.30 -23.81
C SER A 556 4.39 -1.24 -22.65
N GLY A 557 5.14 -1.23 -21.55
CA GLY A 557 5.03 -2.18 -20.44
C GLY A 557 6.32 -2.95 -20.24
N THR A 558 6.26 -4.16 -19.69
CA THR A 558 7.46 -4.96 -19.40
C THR A 558 8.34 -5.10 -20.66
N PRO A 559 9.59 -4.62 -20.65
CA PRO A 559 10.41 -4.61 -21.85
C PRO A 559 10.86 -6.02 -22.21
N ALA A 560 10.81 -6.34 -23.50
CA ALA A 560 11.16 -7.66 -24.04
C ALA A 560 12.59 -7.68 -24.63
N GLU A 561 13.22 -8.86 -24.64
CA GLU A 561 14.57 -9.05 -25.21
C GLU A 561 14.63 -8.76 -26.71
N GLU A 562 13.55 -9.05 -27.45
CA GLU A 562 13.43 -8.81 -28.90
C GLU A 562 13.44 -7.33 -29.28
N ASP A 563 12.98 -6.45 -28.39
CA ASP A 563 12.92 -5.00 -28.58
C ASP A 563 14.07 -4.27 -27.85
N ALA A 564 15.07 -5.01 -27.34
CA ALA A 564 16.10 -4.47 -26.46
C ALA A 564 16.92 -3.34 -27.09
N ASP A 565 17.15 -3.34 -28.41
CA ASP A 565 17.87 -2.26 -29.11
C ASP A 565 17.11 -0.92 -29.01
N ASP A 566 15.85 -0.92 -29.44
CA ASP A 566 14.98 0.26 -29.44
C ASP A 566 14.73 0.75 -28.01
N TRP A 567 14.43 -0.17 -27.09
CA TRP A 567 14.25 0.14 -25.68
C TRP A 567 15.51 0.76 -25.07
N LEU A 568 16.70 0.18 -25.29
CA LEU A 568 17.95 0.69 -24.72
C LEU A 568 18.29 2.09 -25.28
N ARG A 569 18.05 2.34 -26.57
CA ARG A 569 18.24 3.67 -27.18
C ARG A 569 17.35 4.73 -26.53
N LYS A 570 16.07 4.41 -26.31
CA LYS A 570 15.10 5.31 -25.66
C LYS A 570 15.50 5.68 -24.23
N ILE A 571 16.07 4.73 -23.47
CA ILE A 571 16.45 5.00 -22.07
C ILE A 571 17.84 5.62 -21.91
N SER A 572 18.71 5.58 -22.93
CA SER A 572 20.14 5.94 -22.81
C SER A 572 20.50 7.35 -23.28
N PHE A 573 19.52 8.22 -23.57
CA PHE A 573 19.73 9.55 -24.15
C PHE A 573 20.63 9.55 -25.41
N SER A 574 20.82 8.40 -26.06
CA SER A 574 21.81 8.23 -27.13
C SER A 574 21.55 9.16 -28.31
N GLU A 575 20.28 9.48 -28.57
CA GLU A 575 19.85 10.40 -29.64
C GLU A 575 20.32 11.85 -29.42
N PHE A 576 20.62 12.22 -28.17
CA PHE A 576 21.02 13.58 -27.79
C PHE A 576 22.53 13.72 -27.56
N MET A 577 23.29 12.63 -27.71
CA MET A 577 24.74 12.60 -27.49
C MET A 577 25.51 12.41 -28.81
N ASN A 578 26.54 13.24 -29.04
CA ASN A 578 27.49 13.05 -30.15
C ASN A 578 28.50 11.95 -29.76
N VAL A 579 28.22 10.68 -30.09
CA VAL A 579 29.12 9.58 -29.72
C VAL A 579 29.72 8.90 -30.95
N GLY A 580 30.90 9.36 -31.36
CA GLY A 580 31.67 8.79 -32.47
C GLY A 580 32.41 7.48 -32.16
N GLU A 581 32.40 7.01 -30.91
CA GLU A 581 33.26 5.90 -30.45
C GLU A 581 32.50 4.68 -29.86
N SER A 582 31.16 4.59 -30.01
CA SER A 582 30.34 3.69 -29.18
C SER A 582 29.33 2.79 -29.90
N ALA A 583 29.15 2.85 -31.22
CA ALA A 583 28.11 2.06 -31.89
C ALA A 583 28.38 0.55 -31.83
N GLU A 584 29.61 0.11 -32.06
CA GLU A 584 29.98 -1.31 -32.02
C GLU A 584 29.87 -1.89 -30.60
N LYS A 585 30.38 -1.17 -29.58
CA LYS A 585 30.26 -1.61 -28.17
C LYS A 585 28.80 -1.60 -27.69
N PHE A 586 28.00 -0.64 -28.11
CA PHE A 586 26.56 -0.63 -27.84
C PHE A 586 25.86 -1.85 -28.43
N ASN A 587 26.10 -2.15 -29.71
CA ASN A 587 25.52 -3.32 -30.38
C ASN A 587 25.97 -4.64 -29.73
N ALA A 588 27.22 -4.72 -29.26
CA ALA A 588 27.72 -5.87 -28.52
C ALA A 588 26.99 -6.07 -27.18
N HIS A 589 26.61 -4.99 -26.49
CA HIS A 589 25.79 -5.06 -25.28
C HIS A 589 24.35 -5.50 -25.59
N VAL A 590 23.72 -4.92 -26.60
CA VAL A 590 22.36 -5.29 -27.04
C VAL A 590 22.25 -6.78 -27.32
N ALA A 591 23.23 -7.36 -28.03
CA ALA A 591 23.24 -8.79 -28.34
C ALA A 591 23.26 -9.72 -27.10
N ARG A 592 23.70 -9.22 -25.94
CA ARG A 592 23.79 -9.96 -24.68
C ARG A 592 22.69 -9.62 -23.68
N ILE A 593 21.80 -8.68 -23.97
CA ILE A 593 20.72 -8.34 -23.04
C ILE A 593 19.87 -9.58 -22.78
N ARG A 594 19.68 -9.90 -21.50
CA ARG A 594 18.84 -11.00 -21.02
C ARG A 594 17.94 -10.53 -19.89
N ALA A 595 16.74 -11.07 -19.84
CA ALA A 595 15.78 -10.83 -18.79
C ALA A 595 16.18 -11.60 -17.52
N ILE A 596 15.99 -10.96 -16.36
CA ILE A 596 16.21 -11.55 -15.05
C ILE A 596 14.84 -11.89 -14.46
N HIS A 597 14.59 -13.15 -14.14
CA HIS A 597 13.28 -13.62 -13.67
C HIS A 597 13.33 -14.17 -12.25
N VAL A 598 12.25 -13.94 -11.50
CA VAL A 598 11.95 -14.58 -10.22
C VAL A 598 10.57 -15.22 -10.34
N GLY A 599 10.54 -16.53 -10.56
CA GLY A 599 9.33 -17.22 -11.01
C GLY A 599 8.85 -16.62 -12.35
N ASP A 600 7.58 -16.21 -12.42
CA ASP A 600 6.97 -15.60 -13.61
C ASP A 600 7.18 -14.07 -13.70
N VAL A 601 7.89 -13.46 -12.75
CA VAL A 601 8.06 -12.00 -12.67
C VAL A 601 9.44 -11.60 -13.20
N GLN A 602 9.48 -10.74 -14.21
CA GLN A 602 10.71 -10.12 -14.68
C GLN A 602 11.14 -8.98 -13.74
N ILE A 603 12.33 -9.09 -13.17
CA ILE A 603 12.93 -8.10 -12.26
C ILE A 603 14.10 -7.33 -12.90
N GLY A 604 14.39 -7.57 -14.17
CA GLY A 604 15.44 -6.85 -14.88
C GLY A 604 15.53 -7.24 -16.35
N LEU A 605 16.16 -6.40 -17.14
CA LEU A 605 16.55 -6.65 -18.52
C LEU A 605 17.92 -6.01 -18.70
N ALA A 606 18.97 -6.82 -18.69
CA ALA A 606 20.32 -6.30 -18.57
C ALA A 606 21.38 -7.18 -19.26
N ALA A 607 22.56 -6.58 -19.49
CA ALA A 607 23.80 -7.24 -19.86
C ALA A 607 24.97 -6.77 -18.98
N LEU A 608 26.01 -7.59 -18.81
CA LEU A 608 27.24 -7.13 -18.13
C LEU A 608 27.95 -6.04 -18.97
N SER A 609 28.37 -4.98 -18.29
CA SER A 609 29.08 -3.85 -18.90
C SER A 609 30.57 -4.16 -19.01
N LEU A 610 31.14 -3.86 -20.18
CA LEU A 610 32.57 -3.96 -20.48
C LEU A 610 33.14 -2.57 -20.83
N MET A 611 32.50 -1.51 -20.34
CA MET A 611 32.90 -0.14 -20.63
C MET A 611 33.62 0.50 -19.43
N HIS A 612 34.54 1.42 -19.74
CA HIS A 612 35.30 2.19 -18.76
C HIS A 612 34.43 3.02 -17.82
N ALA A 613 33.41 3.68 -18.37
CA ALA A 613 32.45 4.47 -17.61
C ALA A 613 31.10 4.45 -18.31
N ASP A 614 30.03 4.61 -17.54
CA ASP A 614 28.69 4.82 -18.08
C ASP A 614 28.54 6.25 -18.62
N ARG A 615 29.30 6.57 -19.68
CA ARG A 615 29.17 7.85 -20.39
C ARG A 615 27.86 7.93 -21.16
N GLY A 616 27.23 6.79 -21.42
CA GLY A 616 26.05 6.65 -22.26
C GLY A 616 24.73 6.54 -21.49
N PHE A 617 24.70 6.73 -20.17
CA PHE A 617 23.48 6.53 -19.37
C PHE A 617 22.83 5.16 -19.61
N LEU A 618 23.63 4.12 -19.80
CA LEU A 618 23.20 2.79 -20.21
C LEU A 618 22.71 1.94 -19.03
N SER A 619 22.91 2.37 -17.79
CA SER A 619 22.52 1.60 -16.60
C SER A 619 21.49 2.32 -15.74
N LEU A 620 20.51 1.55 -15.24
CA LEU A 620 19.41 2.02 -14.41
C LEU A 620 19.13 1.03 -13.27
N PHE A 621 18.97 1.57 -12.07
CA PHE A 621 18.28 0.87 -10.99
C PHE A 621 16.86 1.39 -10.88
N THR A 622 15.90 0.48 -10.78
CA THR A 622 14.49 0.80 -10.63
C THR A 622 13.96 0.31 -9.29
N VAL A 623 12.84 0.88 -8.86
CA VAL A 623 12.05 0.40 -7.73
C VAL A 623 10.60 0.30 -8.18
N GLY A 624 10.10 -0.92 -8.34
CA GLY A 624 8.80 -1.16 -8.97
C GLY A 624 8.76 -0.73 -10.44
N GLY A 625 9.88 -0.86 -11.14
CA GLY A 625 10.02 -0.50 -12.55
C GLY A 625 10.28 0.99 -12.82
N LEU A 626 10.25 1.84 -11.80
CA LEU A 626 10.53 3.26 -11.92
C LEU A 626 11.98 3.60 -11.53
N ALA A 627 12.69 4.36 -12.37
CA ALA A 627 14.07 4.76 -12.09
C ALA A 627 14.14 5.70 -10.88
N ALA A 628 15.04 5.41 -9.94
CA ALA A 628 15.21 6.22 -8.74
C ALA A 628 15.76 7.62 -9.06
N TYR A 629 16.68 7.70 -10.03
CA TYR A 629 17.36 8.93 -10.46
C TYR A 629 17.42 9.00 -11.99
N PRO A 630 16.33 9.41 -12.67
CA PRO A 630 16.24 9.34 -14.13
C PRO A 630 17.23 10.28 -14.84
N ARG A 631 17.81 11.27 -14.16
CA ARG A 631 18.80 12.20 -14.76
C ARG A 631 20.26 11.84 -14.48
N ALA A 632 20.52 10.83 -13.65
CA ALA A 632 21.87 10.43 -13.29
C ALA A 632 22.40 9.32 -14.22
N SER A 633 23.71 9.33 -14.48
CA SER A 633 24.41 8.17 -15.05
C SER A 633 24.48 7.07 -14.00
N GLY A 634 24.34 5.80 -14.41
CA GLY A 634 24.25 4.68 -13.46
C GLY A 634 25.60 4.11 -13.02
N HIS A 635 25.55 2.89 -12.47
CA HIS A 635 26.67 2.19 -11.81
C HIS A 635 27.75 1.71 -12.80
N GLY A 636 27.38 1.55 -14.07
CA GLY A 636 28.27 1.20 -15.18
C GLY A 636 28.84 -0.22 -15.15
N SER A 637 28.36 -1.10 -14.26
CA SER A 637 28.78 -2.51 -14.17
C SER A 637 27.83 -3.44 -14.94
N PHE A 638 26.65 -2.94 -15.29
CA PHE A 638 25.73 -3.55 -16.25
C PHE A 638 25.21 -2.48 -17.20
N VAL A 639 24.50 -2.91 -18.22
CA VAL A 639 23.73 -2.12 -19.19
C VAL A 639 22.29 -2.62 -19.12
N GLY A 640 21.30 -1.73 -19.17
CA GLY A 640 19.89 -2.03 -18.99
C GLY A 640 19.36 -1.62 -17.61
N TYR A 641 18.38 -2.37 -17.08
CA TYR A 641 17.80 -2.11 -15.77
C TYR A 641 17.77 -3.35 -14.88
N ILE A 642 17.90 -3.13 -13.57
CA ILE A 642 17.68 -4.11 -12.52
C ILE A 642 16.78 -3.47 -11.45
N ASP A 643 15.66 -4.12 -11.15
CA ASP A 643 14.70 -3.67 -10.14
C ASP A 643 15.13 -4.12 -8.75
N SER A 644 14.95 -3.22 -7.77
CA SER A 644 15.25 -3.45 -6.37
C SER A 644 14.02 -3.15 -5.52
N PRO A 645 13.79 -3.90 -4.42
CA PRO A 645 12.80 -3.48 -3.43
C PRO A 645 13.19 -2.12 -2.81
N PRO A 646 12.21 -1.33 -2.34
CA PRO A 646 12.48 -0.08 -1.64
C PRO A 646 13.10 -0.34 -0.25
N LEU A 647 14.28 0.24 0.03
CA LEU A 647 14.90 0.19 1.36
C LEU A 647 14.31 1.22 2.33
N THR A 648 13.96 2.40 1.83
CA THR A 648 13.46 3.55 2.61
C THR A 648 12.28 4.22 1.91
N ALA A 649 11.60 5.15 2.57
CA ALA A 649 10.57 5.99 1.94
C ALA A 649 11.12 6.84 0.78
N LYS A 650 12.42 7.18 0.80
CA LYS A 650 13.13 7.82 -0.34
C LYS A 650 13.35 6.87 -1.51
N ARG A 651 13.03 5.58 -1.32
CA ARG A 651 13.29 4.47 -2.25
C ARG A 651 14.78 4.34 -2.58
N ASN A 652 15.62 4.47 -1.55
CA ASN A 652 17.05 4.21 -1.69
C ASN A 652 17.26 2.76 -2.16
N GLN A 653 18.27 2.58 -3.00
CA GLN A 653 18.64 1.27 -3.54
C GLN A 653 19.18 0.37 -2.43
N VAL A 654 18.84 -0.91 -2.50
CA VAL A 654 19.53 -1.96 -1.73
C VAL A 654 20.83 -2.27 -2.46
N ALA A 655 21.93 -2.42 -1.73
CA ALA A 655 23.17 -2.88 -2.34
C ALA A 655 22.94 -4.26 -2.99
N LEU A 656 23.49 -4.52 -4.18
CA LEU A 656 23.28 -5.80 -4.89
C LEU A 656 23.63 -7.03 -4.03
N LYS A 657 24.61 -6.90 -3.12
CA LYS A 657 24.97 -7.95 -2.16
C LYS A 657 23.87 -8.29 -1.14
N ASP A 658 22.97 -7.36 -0.85
CA ASP A 658 21.88 -7.47 0.12
C ASP A 658 20.51 -7.62 -0.58
N HIS A 659 20.50 -7.81 -1.90
CA HIS A 659 19.29 -7.96 -2.70
C HIS A 659 18.53 -9.25 -2.32
N PRO A 660 17.18 -9.22 -2.14
CA PRO A 660 16.44 -10.43 -1.74
C PRO A 660 16.53 -11.55 -2.76
N ASN A 661 16.57 -11.21 -4.06
CA ASN A 661 16.67 -12.16 -5.17
C ASN A 661 18.12 -12.27 -5.68
N ARG A 662 19.09 -12.31 -4.75
CA ARG A 662 20.52 -12.34 -5.10
C ARG A 662 20.90 -13.60 -5.89
N GLN A 663 20.24 -14.73 -5.65
CA GLN A 663 20.57 -15.98 -6.33
C GLN A 663 20.23 -15.93 -7.83
N GLU A 664 19.07 -15.38 -8.17
CA GLU A 664 18.60 -15.22 -9.55
C GLU A 664 19.49 -14.24 -10.32
N ILE A 665 19.88 -13.13 -9.67
CA ILE A 665 20.83 -12.17 -10.25
C ILE A 665 22.21 -12.82 -10.44
N LEU A 666 22.67 -13.64 -9.49
CA LEU A 666 23.95 -14.36 -9.62
C LEU A 666 23.92 -15.35 -10.80
N HIS A 667 22.82 -16.11 -10.96
CA HIS A 667 22.65 -17.02 -12.10
C HIS A 667 22.67 -16.27 -13.43
N TRP A 668 21.98 -15.14 -13.53
CA TRP A 668 22.04 -14.27 -14.69
C TRP A 668 23.48 -13.79 -14.97
N ALA A 669 24.22 -13.36 -13.95
CA ALA A 669 25.60 -12.89 -14.13
C ALA A 669 26.54 -14.01 -14.64
N VAL A 670 26.31 -15.26 -14.22
CA VAL A 670 27.03 -16.43 -14.74
C VAL A 670 26.66 -16.72 -16.20
N GLU A 671 25.36 -16.65 -16.55
CA GLU A 671 24.92 -16.78 -17.95
C GLU A 671 25.57 -15.72 -18.85
N GLN A 672 25.63 -14.47 -18.38
CA GLN A 672 26.31 -13.40 -19.08
C GLN A 672 27.80 -13.70 -19.32
N LEU A 673 28.49 -14.29 -18.33
CA LEU A 673 29.88 -14.70 -18.48
C LEU A 673 30.05 -15.77 -19.57
N ASP A 674 29.13 -16.73 -19.68
CA ASP A 674 29.17 -17.76 -20.71
C ASP A 674 28.90 -17.20 -22.12
N LEU A 675 28.00 -16.21 -22.24
CA LEU A 675 27.80 -15.48 -23.49
C LEU A 675 29.06 -14.72 -23.91
N ILE A 676 29.72 -14.06 -22.96
CA ILE A 676 30.98 -13.34 -23.15
C ILE A 676 32.09 -14.28 -23.63
N ARG A 677 32.22 -15.47 -23.01
CA ARG A 677 33.18 -16.50 -23.43
C ARG A 677 32.95 -16.97 -24.87
N THR A 678 31.68 -17.12 -25.25
CA THR A 678 31.30 -17.59 -26.59
C THR A 678 31.60 -16.56 -27.68
N GLN A 679 31.38 -15.27 -27.39
CA GLN A 679 31.64 -14.17 -28.33
C GLN A 679 33.14 -13.85 -28.49
N GLY A 680 33.95 -14.21 -27.49
CA GLY A 680 35.36 -13.83 -27.41
C GLY A 680 35.51 -12.42 -26.84
N LEU A 681 36.62 -12.19 -26.15
CA LEU A 681 36.91 -10.92 -25.48
C LEU A 681 38.24 -10.36 -25.96
N ASP A 682 38.24 -9.10 -26.39
CA ASP A 682 39.47 -8.36 -26.58
C ASP A 682 40.22 -8.25 -25.23
N PRO A 683 41.56 -8.38 -25.20
CA PRO A 683 42.32 -8.31 -23.94
C PRO A 683 42.08 -7.04 -23.13
N LEU A 684 41.80 -5.90 -23.78
CA LEU A 684 41.49 -4.66 -23.08
C LEU A 684 40.09 -4.73 -22.44
N ASP A 685 39.11 -5.29 -23.16
CA ASP A 685 37.75 -5.47 -22.63
C ASP A 685 37.72 -6.49 -21.46
N ALA A 686 38.61 -7.49 -21.50
CA ALA A 686 38.83 -8.45 -20.41
C ALA A 686 39.34 -7.81 -19.11
N CYS A 687 39.91 -6.60 -19.17
CA CYS A 687 40.26 -5.85 -17.97
C CYS A 687 39.02 -5.25 -17.25
N PHE A 688 37.91 -5.00 -17.96
CA PHE A 688 36.69 -4.45 -17.34
C PHE A 688 35.82 -5.54 -16.70
N LEU A 689 35.89 -6.77 -17.22
CA LEU A 689 35.09 -7.90 -16.75
C LEU A 689 35.20 -8.16 -15.22
N PRO A 690 36.39 -8.15 -14.59
CA PRO A 690 36.52 -8.34 -13.14
C PRO A 690 35.74 -7.32 -12.31
N HIS A 691 35.70 -6.07 -12.77
CA HIS A 691 34.98 -4.99 -12.09
C HIS A 691 33.47 -5.24 -12.09
N ALA A 692 32.93 -5.73 -13.21
CA ALA A 692 31.52 -6.07 -13.33
C ALA A 692 31.15 -7.34 -12.53
N LEU A 693 31.90 -8.43 -12.72
CA LEU A 693 31.63 -9.72 -12.06
C LEU A 693 31.67 -9.64 -10.53
N SER A 694 32.65 -8.93 -9.98
CA SER A 694 32.84 -8.81 -8.53
C SER A 694 31.67 -8.11 -7.84
N GLU A 695 30.96 -7.22 -8.56
CA GLU A 695 29.77 -6.54 -8.06
C GLU A 695 28.58 -7.48 -7.87
N PHE A 696 28.45 -8.46 -8.77
CA PHE A 696 27.44 -9.51 -8.69
C PHE A 696 27.88 -10.74 -7.88
N GLY A 697 29.11 -10.73 -7.37
CA GLY A 697 29.68 -11.82 -6.58
C GLY A 697 30.07 -13.05 -7.39
N VAL A 698 30.34 -12.88 -8.69
CA VAL A 698 30.93 -13.91 -9.54
C VAL A 698 32.44 -13.80 -9.46
N ASP A 699 33.12 -14.94 -9.29
CA ASP A 699 34.58 -14.99 -9.20
C ASP A 699 35.25 -14.71 -10.56
N PRO A 700 36.01 -13.60 -10.69
CA PRO A 700 36.60 -13.23 -11.97
C PRO A 700 37.97 -13.88 -12.23
N ARG A 701 38.51 -14.72 -11.34
CA ARG A 701 39.93 -15.17 -11.41
C ARG A 701 40.32 -15.85 -12.73
N TYR A 702 39.41 -16.58 -13.36
CA TYR A 702 39.70 -17.40 -14.53
C TYR A 702 39.55 -16.66 -15.86
N ASP A 703 38.63 -15.71 -15.92
CA ASP A 703 38.29 -14.97 -17.15
C ASP A 703 38.78 -13.52 -17.13
N GLY A 704 39.05 -13.02 -15.93
CA GLY A 704 39.44 -11.64 -15.68
C GLY A 704 40.93 -11.38 -15.91
N MET A 705 41.21 -10.20 -16.49
CA MET A 705 42.56 -9.69 -16.67
C MET A 705 42.77 -8.40 -15.88
N ILE A 706 44.02 -8.08 -15.58
CA ILE A 706 44.43 -6.81 -14.95
C ILE A 706 45.55 -6.17 -15.77
N LEU A 707 45.58 -4.83 -15.75
CA LEU A 707 46.62 -4.05 -16.40
C LEU A 707 47.73 -3.71 -15.41
N LEU A 708 48.98 -4.03 -15.77
CA LEU A 708 50.18 -3.75 -14.99
C LEU A 708 51.11 -2.81 -15.77
N ALA A 709 51.73 -1.87 -15.07
CA ALA A 709 52.76 -0.98 -15.60
C ALA A 709 54.11 -1.25 -14.89
N PHE A 710 55.22 -1.19 -15.62
CA PHE A 710 56.56 -1.45 -15.08
C PHE A 710 57.49 -0.25 -15.29
N ASP A 711 58.66 -0.27 -14.62
CA ASP A 711 59.62 0.83 -14.60
C ASP A 711 60.21 1.22 -15.97
N ASP A 712 60.30 0.26 -16.89
CA ASP A 712 60.81 0.53 -18.24
C ASP A 712 59.73 1.09 -19.19
N GLY A 713 58.55 1.39 -18.66
CA GLY A 713 57.43 1.97 -19.39
C GLY A 713 56.55 0.95 -20.12
N ARG A 714 56.87 -0.35 -20.06
CA ARG A 714 56.00 -1.39 -20.65
C ARG A 714 54.69 -1.51 -19.87
N HIS A 715 53.64 -1.87 -20.57
CA HIS A 715 52.34 -2.22 -20.01
C HIS A 715 52.01 -3.66 -20.42
N GLU A 716 51.57 -4.48 -19.48
CA GLU A 716 51.18 -5.87 -19.75
C GLU A 716 49.79 -6.13 -19.18
N ILE A 717 48.98 -6.85 -19.95
CA ILE A 717 47.68 -7.36 -19.52
C ILE A 717 47.89 -8.80 -19.08
N VAL A 718 47.55 -9.09 -17.82
CA VAL A 718 47.85 -10.37 -17.18
C VAL A 718 46.56 -10.97 -16.63
N LYS A 719 46.37 -12.28 -16.81
CA LYS A 719 45.25 -12.98 -16.17
C LYS A 719 45.44 -13.06 -14.67
N ILE A 720 44.36 -12.88 -13.92
CA ILE A 720 44.41 -12.87 -12.45
C ILE A 720 44.96 -14.20 -11.89
N ASN A 721 44.59 -15.34 -12.49
CA ASN A 721 45.07 -16.66 -12.07
C ASN A 721 46.54 -16.96 -12.43
N GLU A 722 47.15 -16.21 -13.36
CA GLU A 722 48.55 -16.38 -13.80
C GLU A 722 49.52 -15.41 -13.09
N ILE A 723 49.02 -14.61 -12.15
CA ILE A 723 49.76 -13.54 -11.47
C ILE A 723 51.03 -14.00 -10.74
N GLN A 724 51.10 -15.28 -10.37
CA GLN A 724 52.26 -15.89 -9.74
C GLN A 724 53.52 -15.76 -10.59
N THR A 725 53.38 -15.81 -11.91
CA THR A 725 54.49 -15.67 -12.85
C THR A 725 55.11 -14.28 -12.75
N VAL A 726 54.29 -13.24 -12.59
CA VAL A 726 54.74 -11.86 -12.39
C VAL A 726 55.38 -11.69 -11.01
N LEU A 727 54.75 -12.22 -9.96
CA LEU A 727 55.23 -12.08 -8.57
C LEU A 727 56.59 -12.74 -8.32
N ARG A 728 57.01 -13.70 -9.16
CA ARG A 728 58.37 -14.30 -9.11
C ARG A 728 59.47 -13.33 -9.51
N THR A 729 59.18 -12.35 -10.37
CA THR A 729 60.17 -11.37 -10.87
C THR A 729 59.96 -9.99 -10.28
N ASN A 730 58.71 -9.60 -10.03
CA ASN A 730 58.34 -8.25 -9.60
C ASN A 730 57.21 -8.30 -8.57
N PRO A 731 57.42 -7.78 -7.35
CA PRO A 731 56.33 -7.54 -6.40
C PRO A 731 55.27 -6.59 -7.00
N LEU A 732 54.00 -6.76 -6.63
CA LEU A 732 52.93 -5.86 -7.06
C LEU A 732 52.83 -4.63 -6.16
N ALA A 733 52.44 -3.50 -6.73
CA ALA A 733 52.14 -2.27 -6.01
C ALA A 733 50.71 -1.76 -6.34
N PHE A 734 49.98 -1.36 -5.30
CA PHE A 734 48.64 -0.77 -5.35
C PHE A 734 48.68 0.62 -4.72
N LEU A 735 48.39 1.67 -5.49
CA LEU A 735 48.47 3.05 -4.99
C LEU A 735 47.26 3.37 -4.09
N THR A 736 47.52 4.03 -2.97
CA THR A 736 46.52 4.47 -2.00
C THR A 736 46.72 5.95 -1.69
N SER A 737 45.64 6.71 -1.64
CA SER A 737 45.63 8.10 -1.13
C SER A 737 45.25 8.13 0.36
N ASP A 738 44.84 9.30 0.87
CA ASP A 738 44.45 9.51 2.28
C ASP A 738 43.30 8.62 2.76
N LEU A 739 42.56 7.98 1.84
CA LEU A 739 41.62 6.90 2.11
C LEU A 739 42.32 5.55 1.87
N PRO A 740 42.92 4.91 2.90
CA PRO A 740 43.85 3.78 2.73
C PRO A 740 43.18 2.48 2.24
N ASP A 741 41.84 2.42 2.26
CA ASP A 741 41.06 1.21 1.99
C ASP A 741 40.63 1.08 0.52
N HIS A 742 41.18 1.86 -0.41
CA HIS A 742 40.84 1.77 -1.83
C HIS A 742 42.02 2.14 -2.73
N VAL A 743 42.16 1.46 -3.89
CA VAL A 743 43.15 1.85 -4.90
C VAL A 743 42.79 3.22 -5.46
N ASP A 744 43.74 4.16 -5.52
CA ASP A 744 43.54 5.47 -6.11
C ASP A 744 43.57 5.36 -7.66
N PRO A 745 42.46 5.66 -8.37
CA PRO A 745 42.45 5.59 -9.83
C PRO A 745 42.88 6.90 -10.51
N ASN A 746 43.11 7.98 -9.75
CA ASN A 746 43.24 9.36 -10.24
C ASN A 746 44.66 9.91 -10.01
N ASN A 747 45.68 9.18 -10.45
CA ASN A 747 47.07 9.53 -10.24
C ASN A 747 47.90 9.53 -11.53
N GLU A 748 48.99 10.31 -11.53
CA GLU A 748 49.94 10.40 -12.65
C GLU A 748 51.21 9.55 -12.43
N VAL A 749 51.24 8.73 -11.37
CA VAL A 749 52.39 7.87 -11.06
C VAL A 749 52.53 6.85 -12.19
N ARG A 750 53.68 6.88 -12.88
CA ARG A 750 53.93 6.02 -14.07
C ARG A 750 54.47 4.65 -13.70
N SER A 751 55.27 4.56 -12.64
CA SER A 751 55.80 3.31 -12.12
C SER A 751 56.13 3.45 -10.63
N VAL A 752 56.32 2.32 -9.96
CA VAL A 752 56.85 2.23 -8.59
C VAL A 752 58.13 1.41 -8.67
N PRO A 753 59.31 1.97 -8.32
CA PRO A 753 60.59 1.30 -8.53
C PRO A 753 60.64 -0.14 -8.01
N GLY A 754 61.02 -1.07 -8.88
CA GLY A 754 61.12 -2.52 -8.60
C GLY A 754 59.79 -3.27 -8.60
N HIS A 755 58.65 -2.60 -8.83
CA HIS A 755 57.31 -3.19 -8.70
C HIS A 755 56.54 -3.18 -10.01
N ALA A 756 55.66 -4.17 -10.18
CA ALA A 756 54.60 -4.13 -11.17
C ALA A 756 53.42 -3.34 -10.59
N LEU A 757 53.15 -2.17 -11.16
CA LEU A 757 52.12 -1.25 -10.70
C LEU A 757 50.75 -1.63 -11.26
N TYR A 758 49.79 -1.97 -10.40
CA TYR A 758 48.40 -2.20 -10.82
C TYR A 758 47.76 -0.90 -11.28
N ARG A 759 47.21 -0.93 -12.50
CA ARG A 759 46.47 0.18 -13.12
C ARG A 759 44.99 -0.18 -13.17
N PRO A 760 44.15 0.33 -12.24
CA PRO A 760 42.72 0.05 -12.30
C PRO A 760 42.12 0.68 -13.56
N VAL A 761 41.42 -0.12 -14.36
CA VAL A 761 40.75 0.38 -15.56
C VAL A 761 39.41 1.04 -15.26
N LYS A 762 38.82 0.80 -14.08
CA LYS A 762 37.59 1.45 -13.61
C LYS A 762 37.60 1.56 -12.09
N ASN A 763 36.88 2.52 -11.53
CA ASN A 763 36.62 2.58 -10.08
C ASN A 763 35.45 1.67 -9.69
N SER A 764 35.65 0.74 -8.74
CA SER A 764 34.61 -0.19 -8.25
C SER A 764 35.05 -0.90 -6.97
N SER A 765 34.15 -1.63 -6.31
CA SER A 765 34.45 -2.47 -5.13
C SER A 765 35.60 -3.47 -5.33
N PHE A 766 35.84 -3.92 -6.57
CA PHE A 766 37.01 -4.74 -6.93
C PHE A 766 38.36 -4.14 -6.49
N ASN A 767 38.46 -2.81 -6.41
CA ASN A 767 39.66 -2.07 -6.01
C ASN A 767 39.73 -1.78 -4.49
N THR A 768 38.87 -2.40 -3.68
CA THR A 768 38.90 -2.23 -2.22
C THR A 768 40.17 -2.85 -1.63
N LEU A 769 40.83 -2.12 -0.72
CA LEU A 769 42.07 -2.50 -0.02
C LEU A 769 41.88 -2.59 1.50
N ARG A 770 40.75 -3.16 1.94
CA ARG A 770 40.43 -3.35 3.35
C ARG A 770 41.06 -4.64 3.89
N PHE A 771 41.73 -4.55 5.05
CA PHE A 771 42.41 -5.67 5.70
C PHE A 771 41.94 -5.84 7.14
N GLU A 772 41.83 -7.09 7.58
CA GLU A 772 41.57 -7.48 8.97
C GLU A 772 42.70 -8.45 9.39
N ASN A 773 43.41 -8.14 10.48
CA ASN A 773 44.55 -8.94 10.96
C ASN A 773 45.60 -9.25 9.87
N SER A 774 45.93 -8.27 9.02
CA SER A 774 46.87 -8.39 7.89
C SER A 774 46.44 -9.34 6.75
N VAL A 775 45.16 -9.72 6.72
CA VAL A 775 44.54 -10.48 5.63
C VAL A 775 43.50 -9.59 4.94
N PRO A 776 43.41 -9.57 3.60
CA PRO A 776 42.33 -8.86 2.92
C PRO A 776 40.95 -9.33 3.40
N ALA A 777 40.02 -8.40 3.64
CA ALA A 777 38.73 -8.68 4.27
C ALA A 777 37.53 -8.61 3.31
N HIS A 778 37.67 -7.94 2.17
CA HIS A 778 36.56 -7.79 1.21
C HIS A 778 36.56 -8.93 0.19
N GLU A 779 35.66 -9.89 0.37
CA GLU A 779 35.41 -10.97 -0.59
C GLU A 779 35.14 -10.37 -1.98
N ASN A 780 35.73 -10.95 -3.03
CA ASN A 780 35.71 -10.45 -4.42
C ASN A 780 36.50 -9.17 -4.72
N SER A 781 37.30 -8.62 -3.78
CA SER A 781 38.31 -7.61 -4.13
C SER A 781 39.53 -8.26 -4.81
N LEU A 782 40.24 -7.52 -5.67
CA LEU A 782 41.45 -8.02 -6.34
C LEU A 782 42.46 -8.56 -5.32
N VAL A 783 42.74 -7.80 -4.26
CA VAL A 783 43.72 -8.20 -3.23
C VAL A 783 43.31 -9.46 -2.48
N TYR A 784 42.01 -9.65 -2.22
CA TYR A 784 41.49 -10.88 -1.63
C TYR A 784 41.67 -12.07 -2.58
N LEU A 785 41.30 -11.90 -3.85
CA LEU A 785 41.41 -12.95 -4.86
C LEU A 785 42.87 -13.35 -5.10
N LEU A 786 43.79 -12.39 -5.15
CA LEU A 786 45.23 -12.64 -5.26
C LEU A 786 45.78 -13.37 -4.03
N HIS A 787 45.44 -12.90 -2.83
CA HIS A 787 45.85 -13.55 -1.59
C HIS A 787 45.39 -15.01 -1.55
N ASN A 788 44.10 -15.25 -1.83
CA ASN A 788 43.52 -16.59 -1.81
C ASN A 788 44.14 -17.50 -2.88
N THR A 789 44.38 -16.97 -4.09
CA THR A 789 45.05 -17.71 -5.18
C THR A 789 46.47 -18.15 -4.79
N LEU A 790 47.22 -17.32 -4.07
CA LEU A 790 48.56 -17.66 -3.57
C LEU A 790 48.50 -18.72 -2.46
N VAL A 791 47.61 -18.54 -1.48
CA VAL A 791 47.43 -19.47 -0.36
C VAL A 791 47.01 -20.85 -0.84
N VAL A 792 46.06 -20.94 -1.78
CA VAL A 792 45.62 -22.21 -2.39
C VAL A 792 46.76 -22.91 -3.14
N ALA A 793 47.69 -22.15 -3.73
CA ALA A 793 48.88 -22.68 -4.38
C ALA A 793 50.03 -23.04 -3.40
N GLY A 794 49.82 -22.90 -2.09
CA GLY A 794 50.83 -23.18 -1.06
C GLY A 794 51.92 -22.11 -0.95
N ILE A 795 51.69 -20.92 -1.48
CA ILE A 795 52.62 -19.78 -1.45
C ILE A 795 52.18 -18.82 -0.34
N VAL A 796 53.11 -18.35 0.49
CA VAL A 796 52.81 -17.42 1.59
C VAL A 796 52.85 -15.97 1.07
N PRO A 797 51.69 -15.28 0.94
CA PRO A 797 51.67 -13.89 0.50
C PRO A 797 52.25 -12.95 1.57
N LYS A 798 53.16 -12.07 1.17
CA LYS A 798 53.76 -11.04 2.01
C LYS A 798 53.25 -9.66 1.60
N TRP A 799 52.49 -9.02 2.49
CA TRP A 799 51.95 -7.68 2.29
C TRP A 799 52.85 -6.62 2.95
N GLY A 800 53.13 -5.53 2.23
CA GLY A 800 53.95 -4.41 2.70
C GLY A 800 53.34 -3.04 2.36
N VAL A 801 54.04 -1.98 2.75
CA VAL A 801 53.67 -0.58 2.43
C VAL A 801 54.94 0.19 2.05
N ILE A 802 54.83 1.04 1.04
CA ILE A 802 55.83 2.03 0.64
C ILE A 802 55.19 3.41 0.77
N ASP A 803 55.78 4.27 1.58
CA ASP A 803 55.29 5.64 1.75
C ASP A 803 55.86 6.57 0.68
N ASP A 804 55.10 7.62 0.33
CA ASP A 804 55.58 8.72 -0.53
C ASP A 804 55.98 8.32 -1.96
N VAL A 805 55.13 7.56 -2.63
CA VAL A 805 55.35 7.13 -4.02
C VAL A 805 54.94 8.19 -5.05
N GLY A 806 54.34 9.31 -4.61
CA GLY A 806 53.99 10.43 -5.48
C GLY A 806 52.81 11.25 -4.97
N LYS A 807 52.15 11.96 -5.89
CA LYS A 807 50.92 12.71 -5.62
C LYS A 807 49.83 12.40 -6.65
N ASN A 808 48.57 12.46 -6.22
CA ASN A 808 47.43 12.34 -7.13
C ASN A 808 47.10 13.68 -7.82
N MET A 809 46.12 13.68 -8.73
CA MET A 809 45.70 14.88 -9.47
C MET A 809 45.20 16.03 -8.57
N PHE A 810 44.88 15.75 -7.32
CA PHE A 810 44.43 16.74 -6.32
C PHE A 810 45.55 17.19 -5.37
N GLY A 811 46.79 16.74 -5.61
CA GLY A 811 47.96 17.09 -4.80
C GLY A 811 48.08 16.32 -3.48
N GLN A 812 47.24 15.30 -3.25
CA GLN A 812 47.32 14.43 -2.08
C GLN A 812 48.50 13.48 -2.19
N LYS A 813 49.10 13.13 -1.05
CA LYS A 813 50.23 12.20 -0.99
C LYS A 813 49.73 10.78 -1.29
N LEU A 814 50.46 10.05 -2.11
CA LEU A 814 50.20 8.65 -2.41
C LEU A 814 51.21 7.76 -1.71
N ASN A 815 50.70 6.66 -1.15
CA ASN A 815 51.48 5.52 -0.68
C ASN A 815 51.18 4.32 -1.59
N ALA A 816 51.96 3.25 -1.49
CA ALA A 816 51.70 2.00 -2.21
C ALA A 816 51.62 0.82 -1.23
N ARG A 817 50.54 0.06 -1.30
CA ARG A 817 50.47 -1.26 -0.66
C ARG A 817 51.08 -2.29 -1.59
N THR A 818 51.92 -3.17 -1.08
CA THR A 818 52.68 -4.11 -1.91
C THR A 818 52.36 -5.56 -1.61
N LEU A 819 52.46 -6.42 -2.62
CA LEU A 819 52.31 -7.88 -2.51
C LEU A 819 53.53 -8.57 -3.11
N SER A 820 54.16 -9.45 -2.34
CA SER A 820 55.27 -10.31 -2.76
C SER A 820 55.06 -11.76 -2.28
N ILE A 821 55.89 -12.69 -2.77
CA ILE A 821 55.86 -14.11 -2.42
C ILE A 821 57.12 -14.55 -1.68
#